data_AF-A0AAU0UL21-F1
#
_entry.id   AF-A0AAU0UL21-F1
#
_cell.length_a   1.000
_cell.length_b   1.000
_cell.length_c   1.000
_cell.angle_alpha   90.00
_cell.angle_beta   90.00
_cell.angle_gamma   90.00
#
_symmetry.space_group_name_H-M   'P 1'
#
loop_
_entity.id
_entity.type
_entity.pdbx_description
1 polymer ?
#
loop_
_entity_poly.entity_id
_entity_poly.type
_entity_poly.pdbx_seq_one_letter_code
_entity_poly.pdbx_strand_id
1 'polypeptide(L)'
;MKFTGERFVPNASTDTQLEIEHYQRYYSAADLVKDKVVIDAACGEGYGSEILSQHAKFVYGYDISDEAINYAKSKYKGNNLNFATASIDALPNDDNSVDVFISFETIEHVNEETQTKFLKEVSRVLRDDGIFIISTPDKRTYSDAPNYKNEYHIKEFYESEFVDFLSRCFRHVNVFYQRFEVTSIIGNSKGSELSIQKWNQRPKETGKYLIAVCSNKPVASLMMNSVVMDTENRYGTIMNRVITLQDEVEERSRHLGTLNELINSKDQLITDLQQQLQSRVNLEKGQLADTLDNYSTELKQVIETNLENGNEISTLIEKMDEVVLAKDEQISEKNTILIELTEGHQRLLDELGKNKKRHYQELQQKKIAIEDLEQQVEQRDLSVENLQRDIEVLTAAHEELINNLKEIKKQQEEKLQEKNSVIDELKQQIEQRAEYVETLKQDVDSLNVTINNQEGHINKLLQDERKLNNILQSDGWKLLTKYYRLRDYVLPNNSKRKLAAKLLVKTLKHPTQMLKSMNKENLQKFRFYFRTENAGLLENRVDDYLEKHSEVKPQPIDIYDITDANDKPKIVFPVSERPVVSIIIPVYNQWDYTYSCLKSIKENTQDVDYEVIIADDVSSDETINIKDYIENITVVRNKTNKGFLLNCNNAAKYAKGKYTHLLNNDTNVQKGWLASLVELIESDNKVGLVGSKLVYGDGKLQEAGGIIWRDGSGWNYGRLDDPEKPEYNYVKEVDYISGASIMVRSDLWNEIGGFDETYVPAYFEDADLAFEIRRKGYKVMYQPKSVVVHFEGQSHGTDINSGIKSYQAKNKEKFIEKWRSELERSHSNNGQNVFQARDRSSDKKTILFVDHYVPHFDKDAGGKCTYHYLKLFKQMGFNVVFIGDNFYKHEPYTTKLQQMGVQVLYGNWYAQNIEKWIKQNGNNIDYAYLNRPHISIKYIDKIRNHTDAKIIYFGHDLHYLRELRNHEFDKNDELLKSSKRWKQIEFELFNKADVIYVVGNYEQKVLQKEFPSKEIRNIPVYIYDDFKSISPRNFQDTKDILFVGGFNHKPNGDAVLWFVREVLPGIKIRLPNVKFYIVGSKPPEDIKQLQSEDIIVTGFVSDEELDELYKKCRVVVVPLRFGAGVKGKVVEALYYRVPIVTTSIGAEGLPSVENNLVIADNEQDFASSVVDLYFNEELWSKLAANSGEYIAEYFSKEAAYHITSKDFLG
;
A
#
# COMPACT_ATOMS: atom_id res chain seq x y z
N MET A 1 -14.51 -19.28 -30.72
CA MET A 1 -15.32 -20.09 -29.80
C MET A 1 -14.67 -20.09 -28.42
N LYS A 2 -15.40 -19.79 -27.35
CA LYS A 2 -14.86 -19.75 -25.96
C LYS A 2 -14.95 -21.16 -25.35
N PHE A 3 -13.90 -21.63 -24.68
CA PHE A 3 -13.93 -22.94 -24.00
C PHE A 3 -14.83 -22.86 -22.76
N THR A 4 -15.94 -23.61 -22.76
CA THR A 4 -16.94 -23.65 -21.67
C THR A 4 -16.81 -24.88 -20.78
N GLY A 5 -15.98 -25.86 -21.15
CA GLY A 5 -15.87 -27.17 -20.48
C GLY A 5 -16.86 -28.23 -20.98
N GLU A 6 -17.89 -27.84 -21.73
CA GLU A 6 -18.86 -28.76 -22.36
C GLU A 6 -18.29 -29.42 -23.63
N ARG A 7 -17.47 -28.69 -24.41
CA ARG A 7 -16.87 -29.15 -25.67
C ARG A 7 -15.35 -29.03 -25.62
N PHE A 8 -14.67 -30.01 -26.19
CA PHE A 8 -13.22 -29.92 -26.36
C PHE A 8 -12.87 -28.95 -27.50
N VAL A 9 -11.96 -28.01 -27.22
CA VAL A 9 -11.45 -27.02 -28.17
C VAL A 9 -9.91 -27.09 -28.17
N PRO A 10 -9.28 -27.62 -29.24
CA PRO A 10 -7.82 -27.67 -29.39
C PRO A 10 -7.13 -26.34 -29.10
N ASN A 11 -5.98 -26.38 -28.41
CA ASN A 11 -5.18 -25.22 -27.98
C ASN A 11 -5.86 -24.22 -27.01
N ALA A 12 -7.14 -24.41 -26.65
CA ALA A 12 -7.83 -23.55 -25.69
C ALA A 12 -7.89 -24.18 -24.28
N SER A 13 -7.79 -25.50 -24.17
CA SER A 13 -7.73 -26.22 -22.88
C SER A 13 -6.31 -26.21 -22.31
N THR A 14 -6.16 -25.88 -21.03
CA THR A 14 -4.88 -26.03 -20.30
C THR A 14 -4.54 -27.49 -19.94
N ASP A 15 -5.44 -28.44 -20.24
CA ASP A 15 -5.28 -29.87 -19.94
C ASP A 15 -4.70 -30.64 -21.14
N THR A 16 -3.38 -30.80 -21.13
CA THR A 16 -2.64 -31.51 -22.20
C THR A 16 -2.96 -33.01 -22.26
N GLN A 17 -3.37 -33.64 -21.16
CA GLN A 17 -3.75 -35.05 -21.17
C GLN A 17 -5.05 -35.24 -21.96
N LEU A 18 -6.05 -34.40 -21.68
CA LEU A 18 -7.34 -34.43 -22.37
C LEU A 18 -7.15 -34.27 -23.90
N GLU A 19 -6.30 -33.33 -24.31
CA GLU A 19 -5.99 -33.10 -25.71
C GLU A 19 -5.41 -34.34 -26.41
N ILE A 20 -4.42 -35.01 -25.80
CA ILE A 20 -3.83 -36.24 -26.34
C ILE A 20 -4.87 -37.37 -26.44
N GLU A 21 -5.69 -37.52 -25.40
CA GLU A 21 -6.76 -38.54 -25.36
C GLU A 21 -7.76 -38.33 -26.51
N HIS A 22 -8.18 -37.10 -26.79
CA HIS A 22 -9.06 -36.77 -27.91
C HIS A 22 -8.43 -37.06 -29.27
N TYR A 23 -7.22 -36.56 -29.53
CA TYR A 23 -6.52 -36.80 -30.80
C TYR A 23 -6.28 -38.29 -31.06
N GLN A 24 -5.92 -39.06 -30.01
CA GLN A 24 -5.66 -40.48 -30.13
C GLN A 24 -6.88 -41.26 -30.66
N ARG A 25 -8.10 -40.93 -30.24
CA ARG A 25 -9.30 -41.67 -30.69
C ARG A 25 -9.53 -41.50 -32.19
N TYR A 26 -9.41 -40.28 -32.70
CA TYR A 26 -9.57 -40.00 -34.13
C TYR A 26 -8.46 -40.65 -34.98
N TYR A 27 -7.19 -40.56 -34.55
CA TYR A 27 -6.09 -41.24 -35.26
C TYR A 27 -6.23 -42.78 -35.23
N SER A 28 -6.81 -43.34 -34.16
CA SER A 28 -7.04 -44.79 -34.06
C SER A 28 -8.16 -45.28 -34.98
N ALA A 29 -9.06 -44.38 -35.40
CA ALA A 29 -10.14 -44.70 -36.33
C ALA A 29 -9.72 -44.54 -37.81
N ALA A 30 -8.55 -43.96 -38.09
CA ALA A 30 -8.10 -43.60 -39.44
C ALA A 30 -8.14 -44.78 -40.45
N ASP A 31 -7.69 -45.96 -40.04
CA ASP A 31 -7.68 -47.15 -40.91
C ASP A 31 -9.10 -47.68 -41.19
N LEU A 32 -10.03 -47.52 -40.26
CA LEU A 32 -11.41 -48.01 -40.38
C LEU A 32 -12.25 -47.11 -41.30
N VAL A 33 -11.88 -45.85 -41.44
CA VAL A 33 -12.58 -44.89 -42.31
C VAL A 33 -12.02 -44.78 -43.72
N LYS A 34 -10.94 -45.50 -44.02
CA LYS A 34 -10.21 -45.36 -45.29
C LYS A 34 -11.11 -45.64 -46.50
N ASP A 35 -11.19 -44.68 -47.42
CA ASP A 35 -12.03 -44.73 -48.64
C ASP A 35 -13.54 -44.94 -48.38
N LYS A 36 -14.02 -44.63 -47.16
CA LYS A 36 -15.43 -44.79 -46.74
C LYS A 36 -16.17 -43.46 -46.63
N VAL A 37 -17.50 -43.51 -46.70
CA VAL A 37 -18.38 -42.38 -46.33
C VAL A 37 -18.63 -42.41 -44.83
N VAL A 38 -18.30 -41.32 -44.14
CA VAL A 38 -18.24 -41.25 -42.67
C VAL A 38 -19.18 -40.17 -42.13
N ILE A 39 -19.86 -40.45 -41.03
CA ILE A 39 -20.46 -39.43 -40.16
C ILE A 39 -19.58 -39.30 -38.91
N ASP A 40 -19.23 -38.06 -38.55
CA ASP A 40 -18.70 -37.67 -37.25
C ASP A 40 -19.76 -36.83 -36.54
N ALA A 41 -20.50 -37.43 -35.61
CA ALA A 41 -21.62 -36.82 -34.92
C ALA A 41 -21.19 -36.28 -33.55
N ALA A 42 -21.66 -35.07 -33.21
CA ALA A 42 -21.12 -34.20 -32.18
C ALA A 42 -19.64 -33.84 -32.43
N CYS A 43 -19.35 -33.36 -33.64
CA CYS A 43 -17.98 -33.06 -34.08
C CYS A 43 -17.35 -31.83 -33.39
N GLY A 44 -18.11 -31.08 -32.60
CA GLY A 44 -17.64 -29.86 -31.94
C GLY A 44 -17.10 -28.85 -32.95
N GLU A 45 -15.90 -28.32 -32.70
CA GLU A 45 -15.27 -27.36 -33.63
C GLU A 45 -14.69 -27.99 -34.92
N GLY A 46 -14.79 -29.32 -35.10
CA GLY A 46 -14.52 -30.00 -36.37
C GLY A 46 -13.10 -30.56 -36.57
N TYR A 47 -12.21 -30.49 -35.58
CA TYR A 47 -10.82 -31.00 -35.71
C TYR A 47 -10.77 -32.51 -35.98
N GLY A 48 -11.66 -33.29 -35.37
CA GLY A 48 -11.75 -34.73 -35.57
C GLY A 48 -12.21 -35.08 -36.99
N SER A 49 -13.26 -34.40 -37.47
CA SER A 49 -13.76 -34.56 -38.83
C SER A 49 -12.70 -34.23 -39.88
N GLU A 50 -11.86 -33.21 -39.64
CA GLU A 50 -10.73 -32.88 -40.51
C GLU A 50 -9.70 -34.03 -40.55
N ILE A 51 -9.30 -34.59 -39.40
CA ILE A 51 -8.39 -35.73 -39.34
C ILE A 51 -8.94 -36.93 -40.11
N LEU A 52 -10.23 -37.24 -39.93
CA LEU A 52 -10.88 -38.34 -40.64
C LEU A 52 -10.92 -38.10 -42.16
N SER A 53 -11.12 -36.85 -42.59
CA SER A 53 -11.19 -36.50 -44.02
C SER A 53 -9.89 -36.75 -44.78
N GLN A 54 -8.76 -36.83 -44.09
CA GLN A 54 -7.46 -37.17 -44.70
C GLN A 54 -7.38 -38.63 -45.16
N HIS A 55 -8.26 -39.49 -44.66
CA HIS A 55 -8.30 -40.92 -44.97
C HIS A 55 -9.62 -41.35 -45.62
N ALA A 56 -10.72 -40.69 -45.30
CA ALA A 56 -12.06 -41.04 -45.75
C ALA A 56 -12.38 -40.54 -47.17
N LYS A 57 -13.30 -41.24 -47.84
CA LYS A 57 -13.84 -40.80 -49.13
C LYS A 57 -14.68 -39.53 -48.98
N PHE A 58 -15.47 -39.45 -47.92
CA PHE A 58 -16.26 -38.26 -47.59
C PHE A 58 -16.62 -38.25 -46.10
N VAL A 59 -16.61 -37.09 -45.44
CA VAL A 59 -16.97 -36.93 -44.02
C VAL A 59 -18.08 -35.91 -43.86
N TYR A 60 -19.14 -36.30 -43.17
CA TYR A 60 -20.18 -35.40 -42.64
C TYR A 60 -19.88 -35.10 -41.17
N GLY A 61 -19.55 -33.85 -40.84
CA GLY A 61 -19.41 -33.38 -39.46
C GLY A 61 -20.71 -32.74 -38.99
N TYR A 62 -21.37 -33.34 -38.01
CA TYR A 62 -22.61 -32.82 -37.43
C TYR A 62 -22.43 -32.41 -35.98
N ASP A 63 -22.97 -31.27 -35.61
CA ASP A 63 -23.09 -30.82 -34.22
C ASP A 63 -24.44 -30.10 -34.05
N ILE A 64 -24.98 -30.09 -32.83
CA ILE A 64 -26.24 -29.40 -32.53
C ILE A 64 -26.04 -27.87 -32.45
N SER A 65 -24.81 -27.41 -32.24
CA SER A 65 -24.48 -25.99 -32.12
C SER A 65 -24.17 -25.34 -33.46
N ASP A 66 -25.00 -24.37 -33.87
CA ASP A 66 -24.74 -23.52 -35.03
C ASP A 66 -23.41 -22.76 -34.91
N GLU A 67 -23.04 -22.34 -33.69
CA GLU A 67 -21.77 -21.65 -33.43
C GLU A 67 -20.58 -22.57 -33.75
N ALA A 68 -20.63 -23.82 -33.26
CA ALA A 68 -19.56 -24.80 -33.46
C ALA A 68 -19.39 -25.14 -34.95
N ILE A 69 -20.49 -25.33 -35.67
CA ILE A 69 -20.49 -25.61 -37.11
C ILE A 69 -19.99 -24.42 -37.93
N ASN A 70 -20.41 -23.20 -37.61
CA ASN A 70 -19.91 -22.00 -38.30
C ASN A 70 -18.40 -21.83 -38.08
N TYR A 71 -17.93 -22.11 -36.87
CA TYR A 71 -16.52 -22.09 -36.56
C TYR A 71 -15.75 -23.18 -37.31
N ALA A 72 -16.25 -24.42 -37.33
CA ALA A 72 -15.68 -25.55 -38.08
C ALA A 72 -15.54 -25.22 -39.57
N LYS A 73 -16.59 -24.69 -40.20
CA LYS A 73 -16.59 -24.25 -41.62
C LYS A 73 -15.56 -23.16 -41.90
N SER A 74 -15.34 -22.26 -40.95
CA SER A 74 -14.37 -21.18 -41.10
C SER A 74 -12.92 -21.69 -41.04
N LYS A 75 -12.67 -22.68 -40.18
CA LYS A 75 -11.33 -23.17 -39.80
C LYS A 75 -10.85 -24.32 -40.68
N TYR A 76 -11.71 -25.29 -40.97
CA TYR A 76 -11.37 -26.50 -41.71
C TYR A 76 -12.07 -26.50 -43.07
N LYS A 77 -11.30 -26.67 -44.15
CA LYS A 77 -11.79 -26.64 -45.54
C LYS A 77 -11.28 -27.85 -46.29
N GLY A 78 -12.19 -28.69 -46.77
CA GLY A 78 -11.87 -29.88 -47.57
C GLY A 78 -12.95 -30.15 -48.61
N ASN A 79 -12.55 -30.66 -49.79
CA ASN A 79 -13.48 -30.98 -50.87
C ASN A 79 -14.33 -32.23 -50.58
N ASN A 80 -13.92 -33.03 -49.59
CA ASN A 80 -14.57 -34.26 -49.12
C ASN A 80 -15.05 -34.14 -47.66
N LEU A 81 -15.22 -32.92 -47.15
CA LEU A 81 -15.66 -32.63 -45.78
C LEU A 81 -16.82 -31.64 -45.79
N ASN A 82 -17.93 -31.99 -45.14
CA ASN A 82 -19.11 -31.14 -45.04
C ASN A 82 -19.61 -31.03 -43.61
N PHE A 83 -19.75 -29.80 -43.12
CA PHE A 83 -20.27 -29.51 -41.80
C PHE A 83 -21.71 -29.01 -41.87
N ALA A 84 -22.59 -29.51 -41.00
CA ALA A 84 -23.95 -28.99 -40.89
C ALA A 84 -24.51 -29.15 -39.48
N THR A 85 -25.48 -28.31 -39.13
CA THR A 85 -26.16 -28.40 -37.84
C THR A 85 -27.19 -29.52 -37.89
N ALA A 86 -27.07 -30.49 -36.99
CA ALA A 86 -28.03 -31.59 -36.86
C ALA A 86 -28.00 -32.17 -35.44
N SER A 87 -29.15 -32.70 -35.00
CA SER A 87 -29.24 -33.46 -33.74
C SER A 87 -28.85 -34.91 -33.98
N ILE A 88 -28.17 -35.52 -33.01
CA ILE A 88 -27.75 -36.92 -33.10
C ILE A 88 -28.93 -37.90 -33.22
N ASP A 89 -30.12 -37.51 -32.74
CA ASP A 89 -31.33 -38.33 -32.81
C ASP A 89 -32.20 -38.08 -34.07
N ALA A 90 -31.79 -37.17 -34.95
CA ALA A 90 -32.46 -36.84 -36.19
C ALA A 90 -31.47 -36.26 -37.22
N LEU A 91 -30.80 -37.16 -37.94
CA LEU A 91 -29.78 -36.83 -38.94
C LEU A 91 -30.39 -36.70 -40.34
N PRO A 92 -29.89 -35.77 -41.17
CA PRO A 92 -30.46 -35.50 -42.48
C PRO A 92 -30.11 -36.56 -43.55
N ASN A 93 -29.32 -37.57 -43.20
CA ASN A 93 -28.86 -38.60 -44.12
C ASN A 93 -29.96 -39.63 -44.42
N ASP A 94 -29.97 -40.14 -45.65
CA ASP A 94 -30.86 -41.23 -46.07
C ASP A 94 -30.54 -42.55 -45.35
N ASP A 95 -31.52 -43.45 -45.30
CA ASP A 95 -31.35 -44.79 -44.75
C ASP A 95 -30.23 -45.56 -45.49
N ASN A 96 -29.39 -46.30 -44.76
CA ASN A 96 -28.29 -47.11 -45.31
C ASN A 96 -27.30 -46.34 -46.21
N SER A 97 -27.11 -45.04 -45.98
CA SER A 97 -26.28 -44.18 -46.82
C SER A 97 -24.80 -44.14 -46.42
N VAL A 98 -24.46 -44.55 -45.19
CA VAL A 98 -23.14 -44.33 -44.58
C VAL A 98 -22.41 -45.64 -44.25
N ASP A 99 -21.09 -45.63 -44.47
CA ASP A 99 -20.22 -46.79 -44.24
C ASP A 99 -19.71 -46.84 -42.79
N VAL A 100 -19.35 -45.68 -42.21
CA VAL A 100 -18.84 -45.58 -40.84
C VAL A 100 -19.51 -44.43 -40.08
N PHE A 101 -19.96 -44.69 -38.87
CA PHE A 101 -20.50 -43.68 -37.96
C PHE A 101 -19.56 -43.55 -36.77
N ILE A 102 -19.16 -42.33 -36.42
CA ILE A 102 -18.27 -42.02 -35.30
C ILE A 102 -18.95 -40.99 -34.40
N SER A 103 -18.89 -41.22 -33.08
CA SER A 103 -19.33 -40.26 -32.07
C SER A 103 -18.59 -40.51 -30.77
N PHE A 104 -17.73 -39.57 -30.36
CA PHE A 104 -16.91 -39.71 -29.16
C PHE A 104 -17.41 -38.79 -28.05
N GLU A 105 -17.57 -39.33 -26.84
CA GLU A 105 -17.95 -38.59 -25.62
C GLU A 105 -19.22 -37.74 -25.82
N THR A 106 -20.27 -38.36 -26.36
CA THR A 106 -21.54 -37.69 -26.68
C THR A 106 -22.72 -38.28 -25.92
N ILE A 107 -22.74 -39.61 -25.71
CA ILE A 107 -23.89 -40.35 -25.21
C ILE A 107 -24.21 -40.02 -23.74
N GLU A 108 -23.18 -39.62 -22.99
CA GLU A 108 -23.24 -39.28 -21.58
C GLU A 108 -23.90 -37.92 -21.31
N HIS A 109 -23.93 -37.05 -22.32
CA HIS A 109 -24.49 -35.70 -22.25
C HIS A 109 -26.01 -35.66 -22.50
N VAL A 110 -26.63 -36.80 -22.80
CA VAL A 110 -28.05 -36.88 -23.17
C VAL A 110 -28.82 -37.85 -22.27
N ASN A 111 -30.13 -37.61 -22.13
CA ASN A 111 -31.01 -38.46 -21.33
C ASN A 111 -31.30 -39.82 -22.01
N GLU A 112 -31.84 -40.78 -21.26
CA GLU A 112 -32.08 -42.16 -21.75
C GLU A 112 -32.99 -42.26 -22.99
N GLU A 113 -33.97 -41.36 -23.10
CA GLU A 113 -34.86 -41.30 -24.25
C GLU A 113 -34.07 -40.95 -25.52
N THR A 114 -33.22 -39.92 -25.42
CA THR A 114 -32.37 -39.46 -26.51
C THR A 114 -31.30 -40.49 -26.86
N GLN A 115 -30.69 -41.15 -25.86
CA GLN A 115 -29.75 -42.26 -26.08
C GLN A 115 -30.40 -43.36 -26.96
N THR A 116 -31.65 -43.72 -26.65
CA THR A 116 -32.39 -44.75 -27.40
C THR A 116 -32.71 -44.31 -28.82
N LYS A 117 -33.10 -43.04 -29.03
CA LYS A 117 -33.36 -42.51 -30.37
C LYS A 117 -32.08 -42.42 -31.19
N PHE A 118 -30.99 -41.93 -30.60
CA PHE A 118 -29.67 -41.89 -31.22
C PHE A 118 -29.22 -43.27 -31.71
N LEU A 119 -29.33 -44.33 -30.90
CA LEU A 119 -28.93 -45.67 -31.33
C LEU A 119 -29.76 -46.20 -32.52
N LYS A 120 -31.07 -45.90 -32.54
CA LYS A 120 -31.93 -46.21 -33.69
C LYS A 120 -31.53 -45.43 -34.94
N GLU A 121 -31.19 -44.16 -34.76
CA GLU A 121 -30.79 -43.28 -35.84
C GLU A 121 -29.46 -43.70 -36.47
N VAL A 122 -28.49 -44.08 -35.64
CA VAL A 122 -27.23 -44.70 -36.09
C VAL A 122 -27.51 -45.96 -36.90
N SER A 123 -28.38 -46.85 -36.40
CA SER A 123 -28.77 -48.06 -37.12
C SER A 123 -29.53 -47.80 -38.41
N ARG A 124 -30.24 -46.66 -38.53
CA ARG A 124 -30.99 -46.27 -39.73
C ARG A 124 -30.06 -45.83 -40.85
N VAL A 125 -29.09 -44.96 -40.54
CA VAL A 125 -28.19 -44.36 -41.55
C VAL A 125 -27.05 -45.28 -41.96
N LEU A 126 -26.64 -46.21 -41.09
CA LEU A 126 -25.57 -47.18 -41.39
C LEU A 126 -26.04 -48.25 -42.38
N ARG A 127 -25.13 -48.63 -43.29
CA ARG A 127 -25.30 -49.83 -44.13
C ARG A 127 -25.30 -51.11 -43.28
N ASP A 128 -25.87 -52.18 -43.81
CA ASP A 128 -25.90 -53.50 -43.16
C ASP A 128 -24.50 -54.07 -42.87
N ASP A 129 -23.48 -53.71 -43.65
CA ASP A 129 -22.07 -54.01 -43.42
C ASP A 129 -21.27 -52.84 -42.82
N GLY A 130 -21.95 -51.77 -42.42
CA GLY A 130 -21.36 -50.57 -41.83
C GLY A 130 -20.88 -50.76 -40.40
N ILE A 131 -20.07 -49.79 -39.94
CA ILE A 131 -19.40 -49.82 -38.64
C ILE A 131 -19.79 -48.59 -37.81
N PHE A 132 -20.15 -48.80 -36.56
CA PHE A 132 -20.35 -47.74 -35.58
C PHE A 132 -19.18 -47.72 -34.58
N ILE A 133 -18.57 -46.56 -34.38
CA ILE A 133 -17.49 -46.34 -33.42
C ILE A 133 -17.97 -45.29 -32.41
N ILE A 134 -17.97 -45.65 -31.13
CA ILE A 134 -18.46 -44.77 -30.08
C ILE A 134 -17.59 -44.85 -28.84
N SER A 135 -17.42 -43.73 -28.13
CA SER A 135 -16.80 -43.72 -26.81
C SER A 135 -17.68 -43.10 -25.73
N THR A 136 -17.49 -43.57 -24.51
CA THR A 136 -18.06 -43.01 -23.28
C THR A 136 -17.02 -43.15 -22.16
N PRO A 137 -17.00 -42.25 -21.16
CA PRO A 137 -16.30 -42.50 -19.90
C PRO A 137 -16.84 -43.78 -19.25
N ASP A 138 -15.95 -44.59 -18.67
CA ASP A 138 -16.38 -45.68 -17.79
C ASP A 138 -16.72 -45.10 -16.43
N LYS A 139 -18.01 -45.10 -16.07
CA LYS A 139 -18.51 -44.50 -14.81
C LYS A 139 -17.73 -44.95 -13.58
N ARG A 140 -17.33 -46.24 -13.54
CA ARG A 140 -16.57 -46.81 -12.42
C ARG A 140 -15.23 -46.10 -12.23
N THR A 141 -14.49 -45.86 -13.31
CA THR A 141 -13.13 -45.28 -13.25
C THR A 141 -13.14 -43.75 -13.37
N TYR A 142 -14.10 -43.18 -14.09
CA TYR A 142 -14.21 -41.75 -14.37
C TYR A 142 -14.89 -40.96 -13.25
N SER A 143 -15.96 -41.49 -12.66
CA SER A 143 -16.79 -40.76 -11.67
C SER A 143 -16.73 -41.39 -10.29
N ASP A 144 -17.03 -42.69 -10.16
CA ASP A 144 -17.20 -43.32 -8.86
C ASP A 144 -15.87 -43.42 -8.08
N ALA A 145 -14.81 -43.94 -8.71
CA ALA A 145 -13.51 -44.09 -8.07
C ALA A 145 -12.89 -42.75 -7.62
N PRO A 146 -12.88 -41.67 -8.43
CA PRO A 146 -12.40 -40.35 -8.00
C PRO A 146 -13.40 -39.51 -7.21
N ASN A 147 -14.66 -39.94 -7.06
CA ASN A 147 -15.77 -39.11 -6.57
C ASN A 147 -15.86 -37.77 -7.32
N TYR A 148 -15.76 -37.84 -8.64
CA TYR A 148 -15.84 -36.72 -9.55
C TYR A 148 -17.22 -36.68 -10.21
N LYS A 149 -17.76 -35.49 -10.43
CA LYS A 149 -19.03 -35.29 -11.12
C LYS A 149 -18.85 -34.22 -12.18
N ASN A 150 -19.06 -34.58 -13.43
CA ASN A 150 -19.16 -33.61 -14.52
C ASN A 150 -20.60 -33.09 -14.59
N GLU A 151 -20.78 -31.77 -14.49
CA GLU A 151 -22.10 -31.12 -14.50
C GLU A 151 -22.84 -31.30 -15.83
N TYR A 152 -22.11 -31.55 -16.92
CA TYR A 152 -22.67 -31.78 -18.25
C TYR A 152 -22.99 -33.25 -18.53
N HIS A 153 -22.55 -34.20 -17.69
CA HIS A 153 -22.88 -35.61 -17.86
C HIS A 153 -24.24 -35.91 -17.23
N ILE A 154 -25.26 -36.09 -18.07
CA ILE A 154 -26.61 -36.43 -17.65
C ILE A 154 -26.68 -37.91 -17.23
N LYS A 155 -26.04 -38.81 -17.99
CA LYS A 155 -26.01 -40.25 -17.69
C LYS A 155 -24.78 -40.97 -18.23
N GLU A 156 -23.94 -41.45 -17.31
CA GLU A 156 -22.76 -42.27 -17.63
C GLU A 156 -23.06 -43.77 -17.56
N PHE A 157 -22.23 -44.58 -18.23
CA PHE A 157 -22.37 -46.04 -18.31
C PHE A 157 -21.28 -46.78 -17.54
N TYR A 158 -21.65 -47.89 -16.91
CA TYR A 158 -20.69 -48.97 -16.65
C TYR A 158 -20.47 -49.81 -17.91
N GLU A 159 -19.32 -50.49 -18.02
CA GLU A 159 -18.99 -51.32 -19.21
C GLU A 159 -20.09 -52.31 -19.62
N SER A 160 -20.67 -53.04 -18.66
CA SER A 160 -21.75 -53.99 -18.95
C SER A 160 -22.99 -53.30 -19.50
N GLU A 161 -23.36 -52.14 -18.94
CA GLU A 161 -24.52 -51.38 -19.39
C GLU A 161 -24.30 -50.80 -20.79
N PHE A 162 -23.08 -50.38 -21.09
CA PHE A 162 -22.70 -49.87 -22.40
C PHE A 162 -22.78 -50.97 -23.47
N VAL A 163 -22.24 -52.17 -23.18
CA VAL A 163 -22.33 -53.33 -24.07
C VAL A 163 -23.79 -53.76 -24.27
N ASP A 164 -24.57 -53.86 -23.20
CA ASP A 164 -25.98 -54.24 -23.26
C ASP A 164 -26.80 -53.21 -24.05
N PHE A 165 -26.49 -51.92 -23.91
CA PHE A 165 -27.13 -50.85 -24.67
C PHE A 165 -26.85 -50.99 -26.17
N LEU A 166 -25.60 -51.16 -26.57
CA LEU A 166 -25.19 -51.29 -27.98
C LEU A 166 -25.71 -52.59 -28.63
N SER A 167 -25.76 -53.69 -27.85
CA SER A 167 -26.23 -54.99 -28.32
C SER A 167 -27.72 -55.03 -28.69
N ARG A 168 -28.48 -53.97 -28.37
CA ARG A 168 -29.89 -53.83 -28.80
C ARG A 168 -30.03 -53.64 -30.31
N CYS A 169 -29.01 -53.07 -30.97
CA CYS A 169 -29.03 -52.76 -32.40
C CYS A 169 -27.93 -53.46 -33.20
N PHE A 170 -26.84 -53.90 -32.56
CA PHE A 170 -25.70 -54.50 -33.24
C PHE A 170 -25.39 -55.91 -32.74
N ARG A 171 -25.15 -56.84 -33.66
CA ARG A 171 -24.84 -58.26 -33.35
C ARG A 171 -23.42 -58.48 -32.84
N HIS A 172 -22.50 -57.60 -33.22
CA HIS A 172 -21.10 -57.67 -32.83
C HIS A 172 -20.71 -56.36 -32.17
N VAL A 173 -20.28 -56.41 -30.90
CA VAL A 173 -19.81 -55.27 -30.12
C VAL A 173 -18.42 -55.60 -29.59
N ASN A 174 -17.39 -54.89 -30.03
CA ASN A 174 -16.02 -55.06 -29.56
C ASN A 174 -15.61 -53.83 -28.75
N VAL A 175 -15.26 -54.01 -27.48
CA VAL A 175 -14.87 -52.91 -26.57
C VAL A 175 -13.36 -52.84 -26.42
N PHE A 176 -12.85 -51.62 -26.51
CA PHE A 176 -11.46 -51.23 -26.31
C PHE A 176 -11.39 -50.26 -25.14
N TYR A 177 -10.23 -50.23 -24.49
CA TYR A 177 -9.97 -49.39 -23.33
C TYR A 177 -8.94 -48.32 -23.70
N GLN A 178 -9.30 -47.05 -23.53
CA GLN A 178 -8.31 -45.98 -23.56
C GLN A 178 -7.83 -45.69 -22.15
N ARG A 179 -6.52 -45.56 -22.01
CA ARG A 179 -5.84 -45.24 -20.77
C ARG A 179 -4.62 -44.39 -21.07
N PHE A 180 -4.26 -43.57 -20.10
CA PHE A 180 -3.04 -42.80 -20.11
C PHE A 180 -1.96 -43.55 -19.32
N GLU A 181 -0.86 -43.90 -19.98
CA GLU A 181 0.24 -44.67 -19.37
C GLU A 181 1.57 -43.95 -19.64
N VAL A 182 2.48 -44.02 -18.66
CA VAL A 182 3.83 -43.44 -18.80
C VAL A 182 4.74 -44.45 -19.50
N THR A 183 5.38 -44.03 -20.59
CA THR A 183 6.28 -44.88 -21.37
C THR A 183 7.71 -44.35 -21.36
N SER A 184 8.69 -45.25 -21.52
CA SER A 184 10.12 -44.91 -21.64
C SER A 184 10.59 -45.27 -23.05
N ILE A 185 11.28 -44.34 -23.72
CA ILE A 185 11.60 -44.43 -25.15
C ILE A 185 13.10 -44.29 -25.34
N ILE A 186 13.68 -45.18 -26.17
CA ILE A 186 15.06 -45.09 -26.65
C ILE A 186 15.00 -45.09 -28.18
N GLY A 187 15.38 -43.98 -28.80
CA GLY A 187 15.37 -43.81 -30.26
C GLY A 187 16.73 -43.41 -30.82
N ASN A 188 16.94 -43.63 -32.12
CA ASN A 188 18.12 -43.12 -32.83
C ASN A 188 17.94 -41.62 -33.16
N SER A 189 19.03 -40.87 -33.36
CA SER A 189 18.99 -39.43 -33.62
C SER A 189 18.54 -39.00 -35.03
N LYS A 190 18.33 -39.95 -35.95
CA LYS A 190 17.91 -39.71 -37.35
C LYS A 190 16.46 -40.11 -37.64
N GLY A 191 15.76 -40.66 -36.64
CA GLY A 191 14.34 -40.99 -36.68
C GLY A 191 13.98 -42.26 -37.45
N SER A 192 12.74 -42.70 -37.19
CA SER A 192 11.91 -43.66 -37.93
C SER A 192 12.09 -45.17 -37.69
N GLU A 193 12.05 -45.61 -36.42
CA GLU A 193 11.35 -46.84 -35.99
C GLU A 193 11.45 -47.01 -34.46
N LEU A 194 10.32 -47.26 -33.78
CA LEU A 194 10.24 -47.54 -32.35
C LEU A 194 9.61 -48.92 -32.13
N SER A 195 10.30 -49.80 -31.39
CA SER A 195 9.74 -51.10 -31.02
C SER A 195 9.02 -51.01 -29.67
N ILE A 196 7.73 -51.36 -29.62
CA ILE A 196 6.98 -51.44 -28.36
C ILE A 196 7.20 -52.83 -27.73
N GLN A 197 7.79 -52.87 -26.54
CA GLN A 197 7.93 -54.10 -25.75
C GLN A 197 7.06 -54.02 -24.49
N LYS A 198 6.26 -55.07 -24.23
CA LYS A 198 5.47 -55.19 -22.99
C LYS A 198 6.30 -55.90 -21.93
N TRP A 199 6.52 -55.23 -20.80
CA TRP A 199 7.20 -55.83 -19.63
C TRP A 199 6.15 -56.27 -18.61
N ASN A 200 6.04 -57.59 -18.39
CA ASN A 200 5.04 -58.29 -17.56
C ASN A 200 3.59 -58.29 -18.10
N GLN A 201 2.86 -59.37 -17.82
CA GLN A 201 1.42 -59.47 -18.06
C GLN A 201 0.66 -59.01 -16.81
N ARG A 202 -0.10 -57.92 -16.92
CA ARG A 202 -1.05 -57.50 -15.88
C ARG A 202 -2.33 -58.37 -15.94
N PRO A 203 -3.05 -58.57 -14.81
CA PRO A 203 -4.41 -59.08 -14.85
C PRO A 203 -5.36 -58.04 -15.49
N LYS A 204 -6.49 -58.52 -16.04
CA LYS A 204 -7.55 -57.78 -16.77
C LYS A 204 -7.53 -56.25 -16.56
N GLU A 205 -7.27 -55.53 -17.63
CA GLU A 205 -7.05 -54.08 -17.63
C GLU A 205 -8.37 -53.33 -17.84
N THR A 206 -8.63 -52.30 -17.01
CA THR A 206 -9.75 -51.35 -17.18
C THR A 206 -9.21 -50.01 -17.68
N GLY A 207 -9.97 -49.30 -18.52
CA GLY A 207 -9.61 -47.98 -19.06
C GLY A 207 -10.46 -46.85 -18.48
N LYS A 208 -9.99 -45.60 -18.61
CA LYS A 208 -10.73 -44.38 -18.25
C LYS A 208 -11.92 -44.15 -19.20
N TYR A 209 -11.72 -44.47 -20.48
CA TYR A 209 -12.77 -44.44 -21.50
C TYR A 209 -12.96 -45.80 -22.13
N LEU A 210 -14.21 -46.13 -22.40
CA LEU A 210 -14.62 -47.26 -23.21
C LEU A 210 -14.79 -46.79 -24.64
N ILE A 211 -14.25 -47.54 -25.59
CA ILE A 211 -14.46 -47.31 -27.02
C ILE A 211 -15.02 -48.59 -27.62
N ALA A 212 -16.24 -48.55 -28.15
CA ALA A 212 -16.86 -49.68 -28.80
C ALA A 212 -16.85 -49.53 -30.31
N VAL A 213 -16.58 -50.65 -30.99
CA VAL A 213 -16.75 -50.79 -32.43
C VAL A 213 -17.84 -51.84 -32.67
N CYS A 214 -18.94 -51.41 -33.26
CA CYS A 214 -20.16 -52.19 -33.42
C CYS A 214 -20.50 -52.41 -34.89
N SER A 215 -21.06 -53.58 -35.22
CA SER A 215 -21.49 -53.91 -36.58
C SER A 215 -22.49 -55.06 -36.58
N ASN A 216 -23.22 -55.22 -37.70
CA ASN A 216 -24.11 -56.37 -37.93
C ASN A 216 -23.40 -57.56 -38.59
N LYS A 217 -22.20 -57.34 -39.15
CA LYS A 217 -21.32 -58.38 -39.72
C LYS A 217 -19.95 -58.38 -39.04
N PRO A 218 -19.27 -59.53 -38.93
CA PRO A 218 -17.91 -59.59 -38.39
C PRO A 218 -16.95 -58.70 -39.20
N VAL A 219 -16.12 -57.90 -38.52
CA VAL A 219 -15.11 -57.04 -39.16
C VAL A 219 -13.76 -57.73 -39.13
N ALA A 220 -13.17 -57.98 -40.31
CA ALA A 220 -12.11 -58.99 -40.52
C ALA A 220 -10.70 -58.63 -40.00
N SER A 221 -10.48 -57.45 -39.42
CA SER A 221 -9.17 -57.04 -38.88
C SER A 221 -9.30 -55.82 -37.96
N LEU A 222 -9.94 -55.98 -36.80
CA LEU A 222 -10.06 -54.89 -35.83
C LEU A 222 -8.75 -54.65 -35.08
N MET A 223 -7.96 -53.67 -35.53
CA MET A 223 -6.73 -53.24 -34.86
C MET A 223 -6.82 -51.77 -34.50
N MET A 224 -7.44 -51.47 -33.36
CA MET A 224 -7.52 -50.10 -32.82
C MET A 224 -6.43 -49.84 -31.77
N ASN A 225 -5.21 -50.31 -32.06
CA ASN A 225 -4.06 -50.18 -31.16
C ASN A 225 -3.19 -49.00 -31.60
N SER A 226 -3.16 -47.92 -30.81
CA SER A 226 -2.31 -46.76 -31.09
C SER A 226 -1.56 -46.32 -29.83
N VAL A 227 -0.38 -45.75 -30.03
CA VAL A 227 0.39 -45.04 -29.00
C VAL A 227 0.69 -43.66 -29.54
N VAL A 228 0.17 -42.63 -28.88
CA VAL A 228 0.44 -41.22 -29.20
C VAL A 228 1.41 -40.68 -28.16
N MET A 229 2.48 -40.04 -28.61
CA MET A 229 3.52 -39.49 -27.75
C MET A 229 3.53 -37.96 -27.86
N ASP A 230 3.53 -37.27 -26.73
CA ASP A 230 3.78 -35.84 -26.67
C ASP A 230 5.29 -35.57 -26.76
N THR A 231 5.71 -34.85 -27.80
CA THR A 231 7.14 -34.59 -28.09
C THR A 231 7.68 -33.35 -27.39
N GLU A 232 6.85 -32.57 -26.69
CA GLU A 232 7.23 -31.28 -26.08
C GLU A 232 7.65 -31.36 -24.60
N ASN A 233 7.87 -32.56 -24.05
CA ASN A 233 8.36 -32.79 -22.67
C ASN A 233 7.48 -32.13 -21.56
N ARG A 234 6.17 -32.01 -21.79
CA ARG A 234 5.24 -31.39 -20.83
C ARG A 234 4.97 -32.25 -19.58
N TYR A 235 5.20 -33.56 -19.65
CA TYR A 235 5.11 -34.48 -18.49
C TYR A 235 6.14 -34.15 -17.39
N GLY A 236 7.33 -33.68 -17.78
CA GLY A 236 8.34 -33.18 -16.83
C GLY A 236 7.87 -31.94 -16.06
N THR A 237 7.01 -31.12 -16.68
CA THR A 237 6.39 -29.94 -16.06
C THR A 237 5.32 -30.35 -15.03
N ILE A 238 4.48 -31.34 -15.35
CA ILE A 238 3.46 -31.88 -14.44
C ILE A 238 4.11 -32.50 -13.21
N MET A 239 5.17 -33.29 -13.37
CA MET A 239 5.87 -33.92 -12.24
C MET A 239 6.55 -32.91 -11.31
N ASN A 240 7.05 -31.78 -11.83
CA ASN A 240 7.56 -30.67 -11.00
C ASN A 240 6.44 -29.90 -10.30
N ARG A 241 5.24 -29.82 -10.89
CA ARG A 241 4.05 -29.24 -10.24
C ARG A 241 3.53 -30.11 -9.09
N VAL A 242 3.58 -31.44 -9.23
CA VAL A 242 3.20 -32.40 -8.17
C VAL A 242 4.02 -32.23 -6.89
N ILE A 243 5.32 -31.96 -7.01
CA ILE A 243 6.20 -31.79 -5.85
C ILE A 243 5.97 -30.42 -5.17
N THR A 244 5.64 -29.39 -5.94
CA THR A 244 5.40 -28.03 -5.42
C THR A 244 4.02 -27.85 -4.78
N LEU A 245 3.03 -28.68 -5.15
CA LEU A 245 1.66 -28.59 -4.61
C LEU A 245 1.55 -28.98 -3.12
N GLN A 246 2.34 -29.95 -2.63
CA GLN A 246 2.31 -30.33 -1.21
C GLN A 246 2.90 -29.24 -0.31
N ASP A 247 3.99 -28.61 -0.76
CA ASP A 247 4.61 -27.49 -0.05
C ASP A 247 3.70 -26.24 -0.07
N GLU A 248 3.04 -25.95 -1.20
CA GLU A 248 2.05 -24.86 -1.33
C GLU A 248 0.83 -25.07 -0.39
N VAL A 249 0.35 -26.31 -0.22
CA VAL A 249 -0.79 -26.62 0.68
C VAL A 249 -0.40 -26.50 2.15
N GLU A 250 0.78 -26.99 2.55
CA GLU A 250 1.26 -26.84 3.93
C GLU A 250 1.56 -25.39 4.30
N GLU A 251 2.15 -24.62 3.39
CA GLU A 251 2.44 -23.19 3.59
C GLU A 251 1.15 -22.37 3.71
N ARG A 252 0.16 -22.61 2.84
CA ARG A 252 -1.14 -21.93 2.92
C ARG A 252 -1.95 -22.35 4.14
N SER A 253 -1.85 -23.61 4.57
CA SER A 253 -2.50 -24.07 5.82
C SER A 253 -1.88 -23.41 7.07
N ARG A 254 -0.56 -23.16 7.07
CA ARG A 254 0.10 -22.38 8.12
C ARG A 254 -0.32 -20.91 8.09
N HIS A 255 -0.44 -20.31 6.91
CA HIS A 255 -0.91 -18.93 6.74
C HIS A 255 -2.36 -18.75 7.22
N LEU A 256 -3.26 -19.69 6.89
CA LEU A 256 -4.62 -19.70 7.44
C LEU A 256 -4.64 -19.81 8.97
N GLY A 257 -3.74 -20.59 9.55
CA GLY A 257 -3.56 -20.66 11.01
C GLY A 257 -3.23 -19.28 11.60
N THR A 258 -2.27 -18.56 11.02
CA THR A 258 -1.88 -17.21 11.46
C THR A 258 -2.98 -16.17 11.24
N LEU A 259 -3.72 -16.25 10.13
CA LEU A 259 -4.86 -15.37 9.85
C LEU A 259 -6.02 -15.61 10.83
N ASN A 260 -6.32 -16.87 11.16
CA ASN A 260 -7.31 -17.21 12.18
C ASN A 260 -6.90 -16.74 13.58
N GLU A 261 -5.61 -16.83 13.94
CA GLU A 261 -5.09 -16.26 15.18
C GLU A 261 -5.26 -14.74 15.23
N LEU A 262 -5.04 -14.05 14.10
CA LEU A 262 -5.21 -12.60 13.99
C LEU A 262 -6.68 -12.18 14.07
N ILE A 263 -7.58 -12.90 13.41
CA ILE A 263 -9.03 -12.66 13.51
C ILE A 263 -9.51 -12.89 14.94
N ASN A 264 -9.13 -14.01 15.56
CA ASN A 264 -9.46 -14.29 16.97
C ASN A 264 -8.95 -13.17 17.89
N SER A 265 -7.76 -12.63 17.62
CA SER A 265 -7.22 -11.49 18.38
C SER A 265 -8.00 -10.20 18.15
N LYS A 266 -8.46 -9.93 16.93
CA LYS A 266 -9.27 -8.74 16.60
C LYS A 266 -10.69 -8.86 17.14
N ASP A 267 -11.32 -10.03 17.06
CA ASP A 267 -12.65 -10.30 17.63
C ASP A 267 -12.65 -10.22 19.15
N GLN A 268 -11.59 -10.70 19.80
CA GLN A 268 -11.40 -10.52 21.24
C GLN A 268 -11.27 -9.04 21.59
N LEU A 269 -10.50 -8.27 20.80
CA LEU A 269 -10.36 -6.83 20.99
C LEU A 269 -11.68 -6.08 20.79
N ILE A 270 -12.46 -6.44 19.78
CA ILE A 270 -13.80 -5.88 19.53
C ILE A 270 -14.72 -6.18 20.72
N THR A 271 -14.70 -7.42 21.21
CA THR A 271 -15.50 -7.85 22.37
C THR A 271 -15.10 -7.06 23.63
N ASP A 272 -13.79 -6.97 23.91
CA ASP A 272 -13.27 -6.23 25.06
C ASP A 272 -13.62 -4.72 24.96
N LEU A 273 -13.51 -4.12 23.78
CA LEU A 273 -13.87 -2.72 23.54
C LEU A 273 -15.37 -2.48 23.71
N GLN A 274 -16.23 -3.38 23.21
CA GLN A 274 -17.68 -3.30 23.41
C GLN A 274 -18.05 -3.44 24.88
N GLN A 275 -17.40 -4.35 25.61
CA GLN A 275 -17.64 -4.57 27.03
C GLN A 275 -17.16 -3.37 27.87
N GLN A 276 -16.01 -2.79 27.53
CA GLN A 276 -15.53 -1.54 28.12
C GLN A 276 -16.49 -0.38 27.85
N LEU A 277 -16.97 -0.21 26.61
CA LEU A 277 -17.93 0.83 26.26
C LEU A 277 -19.23 0.69 27.07
N GLN A 278 -19.78 -0.52 27.14
CA GLN A 278 -20.99 -0.81 27.89
C GLN A 278 -20.80 -0.58 29.40
N SER A 279 -19.66 -1.00 29.96
CA SER A 279 -19.33 -0.78 31.37
C SER A 279 -19.22 0.71 31.70
N ARG A 280 -18.63 1.51 30.82
CA ARG A 280 -18.41 2.95 31.02
C ARG A 280 -19.72 3.72 30.90
N VAL A 281 -20.55 3.37 29.92
CA VAL A 281 -21.93 3.90 29.80
C VAL A 281 -22.75 3.57 31.04
N ASN A 282 -22.63 2.35 31.58
CA ASN A 282 -23.35 1.96 32.80
C ASN A 282 -22.82 2.68 34.05
N LEU A 283 -21.50 2.84 34.17
CA LEU A 283 -20.86 3.55 35.29
C LEU A 283 -21.27 5.03 35.30
N GLU A 284 -21.25 5.68 34.14
CA GLU A 284 -21.62 7.10 34.02
C GLU A 284 -23.13 7.32 34.17
N LYS A 285 -23.98 6.39 33.70
CA LYS A 285 -25.42 6.41 34.02
C LYS A 285 -25.69 6.28 35.52
N GLY A 286 -24.92 5.44 36.22
CA GLY A 286 -24.99 5.29 37.67
C GLY A 286 -24.58 6.59 38.39
N GLN A 287 -23.43 7.16 38.01
CA GLN A 287 -22.95 8.42 38.58
C GLN A 287 -23.90 9.59 38.30
N LEU A 288 -24.52 9.64 37.11
CA LEU A 288 -25.51 10.66 36.77
C LEU A 288 -26.80 10.49 37.58
N ALA A 289 -27.25 9.26 37.82
CA ALA A 289 -28.41 8.97 38.66
C ALA A 289 -28.16 9.33 40.13
N ASP A 290 -27.01 8.96 40.68
CA ASP A 290 -26.60 9.31 42.06
C ASP A 290 -26.46 10.82 42.24
N THR A 291 -25.95 11.51 41.21
CA THR A 291 -25.87 12.97 41.19
C THR A 291 -27.27 13.60 41.14
N LEU A 292 -28.19 13.06 40.33
CA LEU A 292 -29.56 13.58 40.22
C LEU A 292 -30.33 13.40 41.54
N ASP A 293 -30.10 12.29 42.25
CA ASP A 293 -30.76 11.98 43.51
C ASP A 293 -30.24 12.86 44.67
N ASN A 294 -28.93 13.12 44.70
CA ASN A 294 -28.33 14.10 45.60
C ASN A 294 -28.86 15.52 45.34
N TYR A 295 -28.97 15.93 44.06
CA TYR A 295 -29.54 17.23 43.69
C TYR A 295 -31.03 17.35 44.06
N SER A 296 -31.82 16.29 43.86
CA SER A 296 -33.23 16.21 44.27
C SER A 296 -33.39 16.37 45.78
N THR A 297 -32.49 15.77 46.55
CA THR A 297 -32.47 15.84 48.01
C THR A 297 -32.07 17.24 48.50
N GLU A 298 -31.03 17.85 47.93
CA GLU A 298 -30.64 19.23 48.25
C GLU A 298 -31.73 20.25 47.89
N LEU A 299 -32.40 20.09 46.74
CA LEU A 299 -33.51 20.94 46.33
C LEU A 299 -34.71 20.84 47.29
N LYS A 300 -35.05 19.63 47.75
CA LYS A 300 -36.10 19.45 48.76
C LYS A 300 -35.76 20.14 50.08
N GLN A 301 -34.51 20.03 50.51
CA GLN A 301 -34.04 20.63 51.76
C GLN A 301 -34.06 22.17 51.69
N VAL A 302 -33.69 22.75 50.54
CA VAL A 302 -33.77 24.21 50.30
C VAL A 302 -35.23 24.68 50.22
N ILE A 303 -36.14 23.90 49.63
CA ILE A 303 -37.57 24.24 49.56
C ILE A 303 -38.23 24.18 50.95
N GLU A 304 -37.95 23.17 51.76
CA GLU A 304 -38.45 23.06 53.14
C GLU A 304 -37.98 24.22 54.01
N THR A 305 -36.70 24.59 53.94
CA THR A 305 -36.13 25.72 54.69
C THR A 305 -36.78 27.07 54.32
N ASN A 306 -37.19 27.24 53.05
CA ASN A 306 -37.84 28.48 52.59
C ASN A 306 -39.35 28.54 52.92
N LEU A 307 -40.02 27.39 53.06
CA LEU A 307 -41.42 27.31 53.49
C LEU A 307 -41.60 27.68 54.98
N GLU A 308 -40.63 27.37 55.83
CA GLU A 308 -40.63 27.78 57.25
C GLU A 308 -40.51 29.30 57.39
N ASN A 309 -39.61 29.95 56.65
CA ASN A 309 -39.42 31.41 56.68
C ASN A 309 -40.61 32.18 56.09
N GLY A 310 -41.30 31.63 55.09
CA GLY A 310 -42.50 32.25 54.50
C GLY A 310 -43.70 32.29 55.46
N ASN A 311 -43.85 31.28 56.32
CA ASN A 311 -44.94 31.22 57.30
C ASN A 311 -44.76 32.22 58.46
N GLU A 312 -43.53 32.50 58.88
CA GLU A 312 -43.25 33.52 59.90
C GLU A 312 -43.59 34.94 59.40
N ILE A 313 -43.27 35.25 58.14
CA ILE A 313 -43.57 36.55 57.53
C ILE A 313 -45.08 36.76 57.38
N SER A 314 -45.83 35.72 56.96
CA SER A 314 -47.29 35.80 56.84
C SER A 314 -47.98 36.05 58.19
N THR A 315 -47.47 35.47 59.28
CA THR A 315 -48.00 35.63 60.64
C THR A 315 -47.74 37.04 61.21
N LEU A 316 -46.64 37.68 60.77
CA LEU A 316 -46.31 39.06 61.13
C LEU A 316 -47.17 40.09 60.38
N ILE A 317 -47.51 39.82 59.12
CA ILE A 317 -48.39 40.69 58.32
C ILE A 317 -49.82 40.69 58.87
N GLU A 318 -50.36 39.52 59.24
CA GLU A 318 -51.71 39.44 59.86
C GLU A 318 -51.81 40.21 61.18
N LYS A 319 -50.76 40.17 62.02
CA LYS A 319 -50.69 40.97 63.26
C LYS A 319 -50.61 42.47 63.00
N MET A 320 -50.03 42.88 61.87
CA MET A 320 -49.90 44.28 61.51
C MET A 320 -51.23 44.87 61.03
N ASP A 321 -52.01 44.09 60.28
CA ASP A 321 -53.35 44.49 59.83
C ASP A 321 -54.35 44.61 60.99
N GLU A 322 -54.28 43.74 62.02
CA GLU A 322 -55.09 43.89 63.25
C GLU A 322 -54.78 45.19 64.01
N VAL A 323 -53.50 45.59 64.07
CA VAL A 323 -53.07 46.82 64.76
C VAL A 323 -53.49 48.08 63.99
N VAL A 324 -53.53 48.02 62.66
CA VAL A 324 -53.98 49.12 61.80
C VAL A 324 -55.50 49.31 61.91
N LEU A 325 -56.28 48.23 61.91
CA LEU A 325 -57.74 48.31 62.08
C LEU A 325 -58.17 48.89 63.43
N ALA A 326 -57.46 48.55 64.52
CA ALA A 326 -57.73 49.11 65.85
C ALA A 326 -57.44 50.62 65.95
N LYS A 327 -56.58 51.16 65.06
CA LYS A 327 -56.23 52.59 65.00
C LYS A 327 -57.34 53.45 64.37
N ASP A 328 -57.99 52.95 63.33
CA ASP A 328 -59.04 53.70 62.62
C ASP A 328 -60.32 53.86 63.47
N GLU A 329 -60.63 52.87 64.31
CA GLU A 329 -61.80 52.91 65.20
C GLU A 329 -61.62 53.93 66.34
N GLN A 330 -60.43 54.02 66.94
CA GLN A 330 -60.13 54.99 68.01
C GLN A 330 -59.99 56.44 67.53
N ILE A 331 -59.55 56.65 66.28
CA ILE A 331 -59.46 57.99 65.66
C ILE A 331 -60.87 58.55 65.36
N SER A 332 -61.83 57.68 65.01
CA SER A 332 -63.23 58.06 64.81
C SER A 332 -63.92 58.53 66.10
N GLU A 333 -63.68 57.84 67.21
CA GLU A 333 -64.23 58.21 68.53
C GLU A 333 -63.67 59.55 69.06
N LYS A 334 -62.36 59.80 68.87
CA LYS A 334 -61.71 61.04 69.33
C LYS A 334 -62.09 62.27 68.50
N ASN A 335 -62.37 62.11 67.20
CA ASN A 335 -62.83 63.23 66.35
C ASN A 335 -64.24 63.72 66.70
N THR A 336 -65.09 62.84 67.27
CA THR A 336 -66.44 63.22 67.72
C THR A 336 -66.39 64.09 68.98
N ILE A 337 -65.48 63.77 69.92
CA ILE A 337 -65.30 64.53 71.17
C ILE A 337 -64.64 65.90 70.93
N LEU A 338 -63.77 66.01 69.92
CA LEU A 338 -63.09 67.26 69.55
C LEU A 338 -64.07 68.29 68.95
N ILE A 339 -65.13 67.85 68.29
CA ILE A 339 -66.17 68.73 67.73
C ILE A 339 -67.03 69.35 68.85
N GLU A 340 -67.42 68.58 69.86
CA GLU A 340 -68.21 69.10 71.01
C GLU A 340 -67.42 70.09 71.88
N LEU A 341 -66.10 69.91 72.02
CA LEU A 341 -65.22 70.80 72.79
C LEU A 341 -64.91 72.12 72.07
N THR A 342 -64.98 72.14 70.74
CA THR A 342 -64.67 73.33 69.92
C THR A 342 -65.87 74.29 69.83
N GLU A 343 -67.11 73.79 69.89
CA GLU A 343 -68.32 74.63 69.86
C GLU A 343 -68.65 75.31 71.21
N GLY A 344 -68.20 74.75 72.33
CA GLY A 344 -68.40 75.32 73.67
C GLY A 344 -67.41 76.45 74.04
N HIS A 345 -66.23 76.47 73.40
CA HIS A 345 -65.16 77.42 73.73
C HIS A 345 -65.42 78.84 73.18
N GLN A 346 -66.21 78.97 72.11
CA GLN A 346 -66.50 80.27 71.48
C GLN A 346 -67.62 81.05 72.19
N ARG A 347 -68.46 80.40 73.02
CA ARG A 347 -69.56 81.08 73.75
C ARG A 347 -69.19 81.55 75.16
N LEU A 348 -68.12 81.03 75.76
CA LEU A 348 -67.72 81.39 77.13
C LEU A 348 -66.81 82.62 77.22
N LEU A 349 -66.37 83.17 76.08
CA LEU A 349 -65.53 84.37 76.01
C LEU A 349 -66.30 85.70 76.15
N ASP A 350 -67.65 85.68 76.13
CA ASP A 350 -68.48 86.90 76.21
C ASP A 350 -68.96 87.26 77.64
N GLU A 351 -68.75 86.41 78.66
CA GLU A 351 -69.19 86.69 80.05
C GLU A 351 -68.04 86.67 81.08
N LEU A 352 -66.89 87.24 80.69
CA LEU A 352 -65.81 87.56 81.62
C LEU A 352 -66.21 88.78 82.49
N GLY A 353 -67.01 88.54 83.52
CA GLY A 353 -67.50 89.65 84.34
C GLY A 353 -68.31 89.30 85.58
N LYS A 354 -67.85 88.38 86.44
CA LYS A 354 -67.91 88.47 87.92
C LYS A 354 -67.55 87.13 88.58
N ASN A 355 -66.79 87.20 89.67
CA ASN A 355 -66.46 86.13 90.62
C ASN A 355 -65.27 85.21 90.27
N LYS A 356 -64.07 85.80 90.40
CA LYS A 356 -62.73 85.21 90.38
C LYS A 356 -62.43 84.25 91.55
N LYS A 357 -63.27 83.24 91.77
CA LYS A 357 -62.96 82.16 92.74
C LYS A 357 -63.33 80.74 92.27
N ARG A 358 -64.12 80.58 91.19
CA ARG A 358 -64.52 79.24 90.67
C ARG A 358 -63.60 78.72 89.55
N HIS A 359 -63.12 79.56 88.64
CA HIS A 359 -62.27 79.14 87.51
C HIS A 359 -60.84 78.67 87.86
N TYR A 360 -60.38 78.81 89.11
CA TYR A 360 -59.08 78.24 89.51
C TYR A 360 -59.14 76.72 89.72
N GLN A 361 -60.32 76.16 90.03
CA GLN A 361 -60.47 74.72 90.30
C GLN A 361 -60.67 73.88 89.03
N GLU A 362 -61.37 74.38 88.01
CA GLU A 362 -61.52 73.67 86.73
C GLU A 362 -60.22 73.63 85.90
N LEU A 363 -59.40 74.68 86.01
CA LEU A 363 -58.11 74.77 85.31
C LEU A 363 -57.07 73.80 85.90
N GLN A 364 -57.19 73.44 87.18
CA GLN A 364 -56.37 72.42 87.83
C GLN A 364 -56.78 71.00 87.41
N GLN A 365 -58.08 70.72 87.23
CA GLN A 365 -58.52 69.41 86.75
C GLN A 365 -58.17 69.16 85.28
N LYS A 366 -58.26 70.18 84.40
CA LYS A 366 -57.84 70.03 82.99
C LYS A 366 -56.33 69.87 82.83
N LYS A 367 -55.52 70.42 83.73
CA LYS A 367 -54.05 70.30 83.70
C LYS A 367 -53.58 68.86 83.99
N ILE A 368 -54.23 68.18 84.95
CA ILE A 368 -53.95 66.78 85.27
C ILE A 368 -54.35 65.85 84.12
N ALA A 369 -55.46 66.13 83.42
CA ALA A 369 -55.89 65.34 82.27
C ALA A 369 -54.98 65.50 81.04
N ILE A 370 -54.37 66.67 80.87
CA ILE A 370 -53.39 66.92 79.79
C ILE A 370 -52.06 66.21 80.10
N GLU A 371 -51.59 66.25 81.35
CA GLU A 371 -50.35 65.56 81.78
C GLU A 371 -50.46 64.02 81.62
N ASP A 372 -51.63 63.43 81.84
CA ASP A 372 -51.86 61.99 81.62
C ASP A 372 -51.92 61.62 80.12
N LEU A 373 -52.48 62.50 79.28
CA LEU A 373 -52.52 62.32 77.83
C LEU A 373 -51.14 62.49 77.18
N GLU A 374 -50.32 63.43 77.67
CA GLU A 374 -48.94 63.64 77.22
C GLU A 374 -48.06 62.42 77.52
N GLN A 375 -48.21 61.79 78.70
CA GLN A 375 -47.51 60.53 79.03
C GLN A 375 -47.94 59.35 78.14
N GLN A 376 -49.22 59.24 77.78
CA GLN A 376 -49.70 58.16 76.92
C GLN A 376 -49.31 58.32 75.45
N VAL A 377 -49.08 59.55 74.98
CA VAL A 377 -48.54 59.83 73.63
C VAL A 377 -47.04 59.52 73.61
N GLU A 378 -46.30 59.95 74.64
CA GLU A 378 -44.85 59.71 74.74
C GLU A 378 -44.49 58.21 74.82
N GLN A 379 -45.28 57.39 75.55
CA GLN A 379 -45.10 55.93 75.55
C GLN A 379 -45.40 55.28 74.20
N ARG A 380 -46.31 55.84 73.41
CA ARG A 380 -46.72 55.27 72.12
C ARG A 380 -45.79 55.68 70.99
N ASP A 381 -45.26 56.90 71.01
CA ASP A 381 -44.24 57.35 70.05
C ASP A 381 -42.95 56.52 70.20
N LEU A 382 -42.59 56.15 71.44
CA LEU A 382 -41.49 55.22 71.69
C LEU A 382 -41.73 53.82 71.09
N SER A 383 -42.97 53.34 71.12
CA SER A 383 -43.34 52.03 70.56
C SER A 383 -43.32 52.03 69.03
N VAL A 384 -43.72 53.14 68.40
CA VAL A 384 -43.67 53.32 66.95
C VAL A 384 -42.23 53.46 66.46
N GLU A 385 -41.36 54.20 67.16
CA GLU A 385 -39.93 54.28 66.83
C GLU A 385 -39.24 52.91 66.93
N ASN A 386 -39.59 52.10 67.94
CA ASN A 386 -39.05 50.74 68.05
C ASN A 386 -39.52 49.84 66.91
N LEU A 387 -40.81 49.87 66.55
CA LEU A 387 -41.32 49.11 65.40
C LEU A 387 -40.73 49.56 64.07
N GLN A 388 -40.47 50.85 63.88
CA GLN A 388 -39.80 51.36 62.68
C GLN A 388 -38.34 50.89 62.60
N ARG A 389 -37.63 50.85 63.72
CA ARG A 389 -36.28 50.25 63.79
C ARG A 389 -36.29 48.77 63.46
N ASP A 390 -37.25 48.01 63.99
CA ASP A 390 -37.35 46.57 63.71
C ASP A 390 -37.64 46.31 62.22
N ILE A 391 -38.48 47.15 61.57
CA ILE A 391 -38.74 47.07 60.13
C ILE A 391 -37.50 47.41 59.30
N GLU A 392 -36.72 48.44 59.66
CA GLU A 392 -35.48 48.76 58.96
C GLU A 392 -34.45 47.62 59.05
N VAL A 393 -34.33 46.99 60.22
CA VAL A 393 -33.45 45.83 60.43
C VAL A 393 -33.92 44.62 59.60
N LEU A 394 -35.22 44.33 59.59
CA LEU A 394 -35.79 43.22 58.82
C LEU A 394 -35.69 43.47 57.31
N THR A 395 -35.85 44.71 56.85
CA THR A 395 -35.74 45.06 55.42
C THR A 395 -34.30 44.91 54.94
N ALA A 396 -33.31 45.34 55.74
CA ALA A 396 -31.91 45.14 55.44
C ALA A 396 -31.53 43.65 55.40
N ALA A 397 -32.03 42.84 56.35
CA ALA A 397 -31.83 41.40 56.35
C ALA A 397 -32.47 40.71 55.12
N HIS A 398 -33.62 41.19 54.66
CA HIS A 398 -34.29 40.66 53.48
C HIS A 398 -33.56 40.98 52.18
N GLU A 399 -32.99 42.19 52.04
CA GLU A 399 -32.15 42.56 50.90
C GLU A 399 -30.85 41.75 50.85
N GLU A 400 -30.24 41.49 52.00
CA GLU A 400 -29.07 40.60 52.11
C GLU A 400 -29.40 39.17 51.67
N LEU A 401 -30.55 38.64 52.09
CA LEU A 401 -31.03 37.32 51.69
C LEU A 401 -31.26 37.23 50.17
N ILE A 402 -31.86 38.26 49.55
CA ILE A 402 -32.08 38.31 48.10
C ILE A 402 -30.75 38.34 47.34
N ASN A 403 -29.75 39.07 47.83
CA ASN A 403 -28.43 39.11 47.19
C ASN A 403 -27.70 37.78 47.30
N ASN A 404 -27.76 37.13 48.47
CA ASN A 404 -27.21 35.78 48.66
C ASN A 404 -27.88 34.76 47.71
N LEU A 405 -29.21 34.83 47.52
CA LEU A 405 -29.93 33.98 46.58
C LEU A 405 -29.52 34.22 45.12
N LYS A 406 -29.24 35.47 44.73
CA LYS A 406 -28.74 35.79 43.38
C LYS A 406 -27.33 35.26 43.13
N GLU A 407 -26.44 35.33 44.12
CA GLU A 407 -25.11 34.73 44.01
C GLU A 407 -25.17 33.20 43.90
N ILE A 408 -25.97 32.55 44.75
CA ILE A 408 -26.14 31.08 44.69
C ILE A 408 -26.68 30.66 43.32
N LYS A 409 -27.67 31.38 42.78
CA LYS A 409 -28.22 31.10 41.44
C LYS A 409 -27.15 31.23 40.35
N LYS A 410 -26.34 32.29 40.39
CA LYS A 410 -25.26 32.51 39.42
C LYS A 410 -24.21 31.39 39.48
N GLN A 411 -23.79 31.00 40.69
CA GLN A 411 -22.85 29.88 40.88
C GLN A 411 -23.42 28.55 40.36
N GLN A 412 -24.74 28.34 40.46
CA GLN A 412 -25.40 27.16 39.91
C GLN A 412 -25.47 27.17 38.37
N GLU A 413 -25.75 28.32 37.75
CA GLU A 413 -25.78 28.47 36.29
C GLU A 413 -24.38 28.24 35.67
N GLU A 414 -23.32 28.76 36.30
CA GLU A 414 -21.94 28.54 35.87
C GLU A 414 -21.54 27.05 35.96
N LYS A 415 -21.88 26.37 37.06
CA LYS A 415 -21.67 24.92 37.20
C LYS A 415 -22.45 24.09 36.19
N LEU A 416 -23.66 24.52 35.80
CA LEU A 416 -24.46 23.83 34.79
C LEU A 416 -23.82 23.95 33.40
N GLN A 417 -23.26 25.12 33.08
CA GLN A 417 -22.59 25.37 31.82
C GLN A 417 -21.29 24.56 31.68
N GLU A 418 -20.49 24.48 32.75
CA GLU A 418 -19.28 23.64 32.81
C GLU A 418 -19.62 22.15 32.59
N LYS A 419 -20.67 21.64 33.23
CA LYS A 419 -21.10 20.24 33.06
C LYS A 419 -21.62 19.93 31.65
N ASN A 420 -22.32 20.88 31.00
CA ASN A 420 -22.78 20.69 29.62
C ASN A 420 -21.60 20.58 28.63
N SER A 421 -20.52 21.34 28.85
CA SER A 421 -19.30 21.23 28.04
C SER A 421 -18.67 19.83 28.15
N VAL A 422 -18.61 19.27 29.37
CA VAL A 422 -18.09 17.90 29.60
C VAL A 422 -18.97 16.84 28.92
N ILE A 423 -20.29 17.01 28.94
CA ILE A 423 -21.23 16.11 28.26
C ILE A 423 -21.00 16.10 26.75
N ASP A 424 -20.74 17.26 26.15
CA ASP A 424 -20.54 17.36 24.70
C ASP A 424 -19.17 16.80 24.27
N GLU A 425 -18.11 16.98 25.07
CA GLU A 425 -16.83 16.30 24.86
C GLU A 425 -16.95 14.77 24.95
N LEU A 426 -17.73 14.26 25.90
CA LEU A 426 -17.96 12.82 26.04
C LEU A 426 -18.76 12.24 24.86
N LYS A 427 -19.77 12.96 24.36
CA LYS A 427 -20.50 12.54 23.14
C LYS A 427 -19.57 12.42 21.94
N GLN A 428 -18.67 13.39 21.76
CA GLN A 428 -17.71 13.38 20.67
C GLN A 428 -16.73 12.19 20.77
N GLN A 429 -16.27 11.87 21.98
CA GLN A 429 -15.41 10.70 22.22
C GLN A 429 -16.13 9.37 21.97
N ILE A 430 -17.42 9.28 22.31
CA ILE A 430 -18.25 8.09 22.05
C ILE A 430 -18.44 7.91 20.54
N GLU A 431 -18.69 8.99 19.80
CA GLU A 431 -18.88 8.97 18.34
C GLU A 431 -17.60 8.54 17.60
N GLN A 432 -16.45 9.10 17.97
CA GLN A 432 -15.14 8.70 17.42
C GLN A 432 -14.81 7.22 17.68
N ARG A 433 -15.13 6.72 18.88
CA ARG A 433 -14.91 5.30 19.21
C ARG A 433 -15.87 4.37 18.47
N ALA A 434 -17.11 4.81 18.23
CA ALA A 434 -18.08 4.06 17.43
C ALA A 434 -17.62 3.94 15.96
N GLU A 435 -17.08 5.01 15.40
CA GLU A 435 -16.50 5.04 14.05
C GLU A 435 -15.28 4.11 13.92
N TYR A 436 -14.42 4.08 14.95
CA TYR A 436 -13.29 3.16 15.01
C TYR A 436 -13.71 1.68 15.12
N VAL A 437 -14.76 1.37 15.89
CA VAL A 437 -15.32 0.02 15.97
C VAL A 437 -15.90 -0.40 14.61
N GLU A 438 -16.54 0.50 13.88
CA GLU A 438 -17.07 0.21 12.55
C GLU A 438 -15.95 -0.04 11.53
N THR A 439 -14.85 0.71 11.62
CA THR A 439 -13.63 0.49 10.82
C THR A 439 -13.02 -0.90 11.10
N LEU A 440 -12.96 -1.29 12.38
CA LEU A 440 -12.45 -2.61 12.77
C LEU A 440 -13.34 -3.77 12.27
N LYS A 441 -14.67 -3.57 12.21
CA LYS A 441 -15.58 -4.57 11.60
C LYS A 441 -15.35 -4.71 10.10
N GLN A 442 -15.18 -3.59 9.39
CA GLN A 442 -14.86 -3.61 7.95
C GLN A 442 -13.53 -4.32 7.67
N ASP A 443 -12.54 -4.14 8.54
CA ASP A 443 -11.28 -4.88 8.53
C ASP A 443 -11.47 -6.38 8.72
N VAL A 444 -12.31 -6.78 9.68
CA VAL A 444 -12.66 -8.19 9.94
C VAL A 444 -13.41 -8.80 8.76
N ASP A 445 -14.34 -8.07 8.15
CA ASP A 445 -15.07 -8.50 6.95
C ASP A 445 -14.13 -8.68 5.75
N SER A 446 -13.19 -7.75 5.55
CA SER A 446 -12.15 -7.84 4.53
C SER A 446 -11.21 -9.05 4.74
N LEU A 447 -10.84 -9.33 5.99
CA LEU A 447 -10.05 -10.51 6.36
C LEU A 447 -10.84 -11.82 6.17
N ASN A 448 -12.13 -11.84 6.50
CA ASN A 448 -13.02 -12.98 6.28
C ASN A 448 -13.22 -13.28 4.79
N VAL A 449 -13.33 -12.26 3.94
CA VAL A 449 -13.33 -12.42 2.47
C VAL A 449 -12.00 -13.02 2.00
N THR A 450 -10.89 -12.57 2.57
CA THR A 450 -9.55 -13.11 2.26
C THR A 450 -9.41 -14.58 2.67
N ILE A 451 -9.90 -14.96 3.86
CA ILE A 451 -9.93 -16.36 4.31
C ILE A 451 -10.81 -17.22 3.41
N ASN A 452 -12.04 -16.78 3.11
CA ASN A 452 -12.94 -17.52 2.23
C ASN A 452 -12.34 -17.74 0.84
N ASN A 453 -11.62 -16.75 0.31
CA ASN A 453 -10.88 -16.89 -0.95
C ASN A 453 -9.73 -17.89 -0.83
N GLN A 454 -8.97 -17.87 0.27
CA GLN A 454 -7.88 -18.81 0.52
C GLN A 454 -8.38 -20.24 0.76
N GLU A 455 -9.48 -20.43 1.49
CA GLU A 455 -10.17 -21.70 1.70
C GLU A 455 -10.75 -22.25 0.40
N GLY A 456 -11.34 -21.39 -0.44
CA GLY A 456 -11.78 -21.75 -1.80
C GLY A 456 -10.62 -22.25 -2.67
N HIS A 457 -9.46 -21.60 -2.58
CA HIS A 457 -8.23 -22.06 -3.24
C HIS A 457 -7.69 -23.38 -2.68
N ILE A 458 -7.72 -23.57 -1.35
CA ILE A 458 -7.30 -24.82 -0.70
C ILE A 458 -8.24 -25.96 -1.07
N ASN A 459 -9.55 -25.74 -1.11
CA ASN A 459 -10.50 -26.76 -1.55
C ASN A 459 -10.29 -27.19 -3.01
N LYS A 460 -9.88 -26.25 -3.88
CA LYS A 460 -9.48 -26.54 -5.27
C LYS A 460 -8.19 -27.36 -5.33
N LEU A 461 -7.21 -27.03 -4.47
CA LEU A 461 -5.94 -27.78 -4.36
C LEU A 461 -6.14 -29.19 -3.76
N LEU A 462 -7.06 -29.35 -2.79
CA LEU A 462 -7.45 -30.64 -2.21
C LEU A 462 -8.23 -31.51 -3.20
N GLN A 463 -9.00 -30.90 -4.12
CA GLN A 463 -9.59 -31.62 -5.25
C GLN A 463 -8.51 -32.19 -6.20
N ASP A 464 -7.45 -31.43 -6.46
CA ASP A 464 -6.30 -31.90 -7.24
C ASP A 464 -5.49 -32.99 -6.48
N GLU A 465 -5.42 -32.92 -5.15
CA GLU A 465 -4.84 -33.96 -4.29
C GLU A 465 -5.68 -35.27 -4.28
N ARG A 466 -7.01 -35.18 -4.39
CA ARG A 466 -7.87 -36.38 -4.54
C ARG A 466 -7.65 -37.09 -5.88
N LYS A 467 -7.46 -36.32 -6.97
CA LYS A 467 -7.02 -36.87 -8.27
C LYS A 467 -5.65 -37.54 -8.17
N LEU A 468 -4.76 -37.00 -7.34
CA LEU A 468 -3.43 -37.57 -7.04
C LEU A 468 -3.51 -38.88 -6.24
N ASN A 469 -4.44 -39.01 -5.29
CA ASN A 469 -4.61 -40.23 -4.47
C ASN A 469 -4.93 -41.48 -5.31
N ASN A 470 -5.65 -41.31 -6.43
CA ASN A 470 -5.88 -42.39 -7.38
C ASN A 470 -4.61 -42.83 -8.12
N ILE A 471 -3.68 -41.90 -8.36
CA ILE A 471 -2.34 -42.20 -8.93
C ILE A 471 -1.45 -42.88 -7.88
N LEU A 472 -1.55 -42.47 -6.60
CA LEU A 472 -0.84 -43.07 -5.47
C LEU A 472 -1.30 -44.50 -5.13
N GLN A 473 -2.51 -44.91 -5.50
CA GLN A 473 -2.97 -46.30 -5.34
C GLN A 473 -2.58 -47.23 -6.49
N SER A 474 -2.01 -46.69 -7.57
CA SER A 474 -1.52 -47.50 -8.70
C SER A 474 -0.37 -48.43 -8.31
N ASP A 475 -0.31 -49.61 -8.93
CA ASP A 475 0.74 -50.59 -8.63
C ASP A 475 2.15 -50.09 -8.98
N GLY A 476 2.27 -49.11 -9.86
CA GLY A 476 3.51 -48.36 -10.13
C GLY A 476 3.97 -47.55 -8.91
N TRP A 477 3.04 -46.94 -8.17
CA TRP A 477 3.35 -46.25 -6.93
C TRP A 477 3.70 -47.22 -5.79
N LYS A 478 3.08 -48.41 -5.71
CA LYS A 478 3.48 -49.44 -4.73
C LYS A 478 4.93 -49.92 -4.93
N LEU A 479 5.41 -49.93 -6.18
CA LEU A 479 6.81 -50.20 -6.53
C LEU A 479 7.74 -49.04 -6.11
N LEU A 480 7.32 -47.79 -6.36
CA LEU A 480 7.99 -46.58 -5.90
C LEU A 480 7.99 -46.45 -4.37
N THR A 481 6.98 -46.96 -3.65
CA THR A 481 6.90 -46.93 -2.19
C THR A 481 7.89 -47.92 -1.56
N LYS A 482 8.14 -49.08 -2.19
CA LYS A 482 9.24 -49.97 -1.79
C LYS A 482 10.60 -49.31 -2.03
N TYR A 483 10.75 -48.60 -3.14
CA TYR A 483 11.93 -47.78 -3.41
C TYR A 483 12.10 -46.62 -2.40
N TYR A 484 11.02 -45.94 -2.01
CA TYR A 484 11.06 -44.84 -1.04
C TYR A 484 11.27 -45.32 0.39
N ARG A 485 10.74 -46.49 0.79
CA ARG A 485 11.09 -47.12 2.08
C ARG A 485 12.56 -47.53 2.12
N LEU A 486 13.10 -48.04 1.02
CA LEU A 486 14.53 -48.36 0.91
C LEU A 486 15.37 -47.06 0.91
N ARG A 487 14.92 -46.02 0.18
CA ARG A 487 15.54 -44.68 0.15
C ARG A 487 15.57 -44.05 1.54
N ASP A 488 14.46 -44.07 2.27
CA ASP A 488 14.35 -43.41 3.58
C ASP A 488 15.07 -44.20 4.69
N TYR A 489 15.26 -45.52 4.50
CA TYR A 489 16.18 -46.33 5.29
C TYR A 489 17.66 -46.03 4.98
N VAL A 490 18.00 -45.80 3.70
CA VAL A 490 19.38 -45.48 3.25
C VAL A 490 19.73 -43.99 3.45
N LEU A 491 18.73 -43.09 3.45
CA LEU A 491 18.80 -41.63 3.56
C LEU A 491 17.76 -41.09 4.57
N PRO A 492 18.01 -41.21 5.90
CA PRO A 492 17.08 -40.76 6.93
C PRO A 492 16.88 -39.22 6.92
N ASN A 493 15.71 -38.76 7.40
CA ASN A 493 15.42 -37.34 7.61
C ASN A 493 16.43 -36.70 8.57
N ASN A 494 16.84 -35.45 8.28
CA ASN A 494 17.92 -34.71 8.97
C ASN A 494 19.33 -35.35 8.93
N SER A 495 19.57 -36.31 8.03
CA SER A 495 20.92 -36.86 7.85
C SER A 495 21.75 -36.09 6.81
N LYS A 496 23.06 -35.96 7.07
CA LYS A 496 24.02 -35.37 6.12
C LYS A 496 24.08 -36.13 4.79
N ARG A 497 23.68 -37.42 4.77
CA ARG A 497 23.58 -38.26 3.56
C ARG A 497 22.40 -37.83 2.68
N LYS A 498 21.24 -37.52 3.27
CA LYS A 498 20.07 -37.00 2.55
C LYS A 498 20.32 -35.60 1.99
N LEU A 499 21.00 -34.74 2.75
CA LEU A 499 21.44 -33.42 2.26
C LEU A 499 22.40 -33.55 1.08
N ALA A 500 23.38 -34.47 1.14
CA ALA A 500 24.28 -34.73 0.02
C ALA A 500 23.55 -35.23 -1.23
N ALA A 501 22.56 -36.13 -1.07
CA ALA A 501 21.74 -36.62 -2.17
C ALA A 501 20.84 -35.52 -2.77
N LYS A 502 20.21 -34.68 -1.93
CA LYS A 502 19.41 -33.52 -2.37
C LYS A 502 20.26 -32.49 -3.10
N LEU A 503 21.44 -32.18 -2.57
CA LEU A 503 22.40 -31.29 -3.24
C LEU A 503 22.85 -31.88 -4.57
N LEU A 504 23.07 -33.18 -4.66
CA LEU A 504 23.41 -33.85 -5.92
C LEU A 504 22.27 -33.75 -6.95
N VAL A 505 21.01 -33.91 -6.51
CA VAL A 505 19.82 -33.72 -7.36
C VAL A 505 19.65 -32.25 -7.77
N LYS A 506 19.85 -31.28 -6.86
CA LYS A 506 19.82 -29.85 -7.18
C LYS A 506 20.97 -29.45 -8.12
N THR A 507 22.15 -30.05 -7.98
CA THR A 507 23.28 -29.95 -8.92
C THR A 507 22.96 -30.58 -10.27
N LEU A 508 22.11 -31.61 -10.33
CA LEU A 508 21.68 -32.17 -11.60
C LEU A 508 20.54 -31.37 -12.26
N LYS A 509 19.65 -30.75 -11.49
CA LYS A 509 18.55 -29.88 -11.97
C LYS A 509 19.01 -28.48 -12.38
N HIS A 510 19.98 -27.93 -11.66
CA HIS A 510 20.58 -26.62 -11.95
C HIS A 510 22.10 -26.75 -12.14
N PRO A 511 22.56 -27.58 -13.10
CA PRO A 511 23.97 -27.94 -13.23
C PRO A 511 24.86 -26.73 -13.46
N THR A 512 24.41 -25.78 -14.27
CA THR A 512 25.13 -24.54 -14.54
C THR A 512 25.18 -23.59 -13.34
N GLN A 513 24.15 -23.52 -12.50
CA GLN A 513 24.13 -22.67 -11.30
C GLN A 513 24.96 -23.28 -10.15
N MET A 514 24.89 -24.60 -9.97
CA MET A 514 25.68 -25.33 -8.98
C MET A 514 27.16 -25.46 -9.38
N LEU A 515 27.48 -25.63 -10.68
CA LEU A 515 28.87 -25.57 -11.16
C LEU A 515 29.47 -24.16 -10.99
N LYS A 516 28.68 -23.09 -11.17
CA LYS A 516 29.11 -21.71 -10.90
C LYS A 516 29.31 -21.41 -9.42
N SER A 517 28.55 -22.04 -8.52
CA SER A 517 28.70 -21.88 -7.07
C SER A 517 29.91 -22.64 -6.51
N MET A 518 30.43 -23.65 -7.23
CA MET A 518 31.61 -24.45 -6.85
C MET A 518 32.96 -23.75 -7.17
N ASN A 519 33.22 -22.60 -6.54
CA ASN A 519 34.55 -21.99 -6.51
C ASN A 519 35.30 -22.37 -5.21
N LYS A 520 36.62 -22.15 -5.16
CA LYS A 520 37.50 -22.61 -4.07
C LYS A 520 37.08 -22.06 -2.69
N GLU A 521 36.57 -20.84 -2.63
CA GLU A 521 36.06 -20.18 -1.41
C GLU A 521 34.71 -20.74 -0.95
N ASN A 522 33.76 -20.91 -1.87
CA ASN A 522 32.45 -21.48 -1.55
C ASN A 522 32.57 -22.95 -1.15
N LEU A 523 33.50 -23.71 -1.73
CA LEU A 523 33.82 -25.06 -1.26
C LEU A 523 34.40 -25.09 0.15
N GLN A 524 35.21 -24.09 0.52
CA GLN A 524 35.76 -23.97 1.88
C GLN A 524 34.67 -23.57 2.89
N LYS A 525 33.81 -22.60 2.55
CA LYS A 525 32.64 -22.20 3.35
C LYS A 525 31.66 -23.36 3.52
N PHE A 526 31.31 -24.03 2.42
CA PHE A 526 30.45 -25.21 2.45
C PHE A 526 31.07 -26.32 3.31
N ARG A 527 32.38 -26.62 3.18
CA ARG A 527 33.05 -27.60 4.05
C ARG A 527 33.07 -27.20 5.52
N PHE A 528 33.19 -25.91 5.82
CA PHE A 528 33.13 -25.38 7.18
C PHE A 528 31.73 -25.58 7.77
N TYR A 529 30.70 -25.05 7.11
CA TYR A 529 29.31 -25.16 7.59
C TYR A 529 28.80 -26.60 7.62
N PHE A 530 29.17 -27.43 6.64
CA PHE A 530 28.84 -28.87 6.64
C PHE A 530 29.45 -29.62 7.82
N ARG A 531 30.54 -29.11 8.43
CA ARG A 531 31.16 -29.67 9.64
C ARG A 531 30.61 -29.06 10.93
N THR A 532 30.27 -27.77 10.95
CA THR A 532 29.92 -27.03 12.18
C THR A 532 28.41 -26.91 12.42
N GLU A 533 27.55 -27.07 11.42
CA GLU A 533 26.11 -26.79 11.51
C GLU A 533 25.22 -28.02 11.21
N ASN A 534 23.95 -27.91 11.63
CA ASN A 534 22.87 -28.87 11.36
C ASN A 534 22.43 -28.78 9.88
N ALA A 535 22.09 -29.93 9.28
CA ALA A 535 21.65 -30.06 7.90
C ALA A 535 20.47 -29.14 7.49
N GLY A 536 19.53 -28.82 8.39
CA GLY A 536 18.37 -27.96 8.09
C GLY A 536 18.71 -26.48 7.89
N LEU A 537 19.64 -25.92 8.67
CA LEU A 537 20.11 -24.53 8.50
C LEU A 537 20.96 -24.36 7.23
N LEU A 538 21.67 -25.42 6.86
CA LEU A 538 22.42 -25.47 5.60
C LEU A 538 21.48 -25.52 4.38
N GLU A 539 20.34 -26.19 4.51
CA GLU A 539 19.30 -26.29 3.47
C GLU A 539 18.66 -24.93 3.21
N ASN A 540 18.22 -24.22 4.25
CA ASN A 540 17.63 -22.87 4.12
C ASN A 540 18.58 -21.88 3.43
N ARG A 541 19.89 -21.91 3.73
CA ARG A 541 20.86 -21.05 3.03
C ARG A 541 21.03 -21.39 1.55
N VAL A 542 20.87 -22.65 1.18
CA VAL A 542 20.91 -23.09 -0.22
C VAL A 542 19.61 -22.69 -0.92
N ASP A 543 18.48 -22.72 -0.22
CA ASP A 543 17.18 -22.30 -0.75
C ASP A 543 17.09 -20.78 -0.87
N ASP A 544 17.51 -20.00 0.12
CA ASP A 544 17.68 -18.54 0.01
C ASP A 544 18.62 -18.17 -1.15
N TYR A 545 19.67 -18.96 -1.39
CA TYR A 545 20.56 -18.76 -2.53
C TYR A 545 19.84 -19.05 -3.86
N LEU A 546 18.92 -20.03 -3.92
CA LEU A 546 18.17 -20.35 -5.14
C LEU A 546 16.99 -19.39 -5.37
N GLU A 547 16.30 -18.94 -4.32
CA GLU A 547 15.23 -17.93 -4.37
C GLU A 547 15.74 -16.55 -4.76
N LYS A 548 16.93 -16.16 -4.28
CA LYS A 548 17.63 -14.95 -4.74
C LYS A 548 18.04 -15.02 -6.23
N HIS A 549 17.76 -16.13 -6.90
CA HIS A 549 18.11 -16.42 -8.29
C HIS A 549 16.90 -16.87 -9.16
N SER A 550 15.64 -16.82 -8.69
CA SER A 550 14.43 -17.17 -9.46
C SER A 550 13.74 -15.96 -10.13
N GLU A 551 13.60 -15.96 -11.47
CA GLU A 551 13.03 -14.85 -12.27
C GLU A 551 11.56 -14.52 -11.91
N VAL A 552 11.25 -13.22 -11.75
CA VAL A 552 9.90 -12.67 -11.51
C VAL A 552 9.18 -12.47 -12.85
N LYS A 553 7.92 -12.91 -12.98
CA LYS A 553 7.10 -12.68 -14.19
C LYS A 553 6.43 -11.30 -14.16
N PRO A 554 6.35 -10.58 -15.30
CA PRO A 554 5.70 -9.27 -15.39
C PRO A 554 4.18 -9.35 -15.19
N GLN A 555 3.60 -8.30 -14.61
CA GLN A 555 2.15 -8.10 -14.42
C GLN A 555 1.49 -7.68 -15.76
N PRO A 556 0.23 -8.07 -16.04
CA PRO A 556 -0.49 -7.63 -17.23
C PRO A 556 -0.86 -6.13 -17.14
N ILE A 557 -0.78 -5.43 -18.27
CA ILE A 557 -1.19 -4.01 -18.40
C ILE A 557 -2.64 -3.98 -18.87
N ASP A 558 -3.47 -3.16 -18.21
CA ASP A 558 -4.86 -2.95 -18.61
C ASP A 558 -4.90 -2.11 -19.89
N ILE A 559 -5.44 -2.70 -20.96
CA ILE A 559 -5.65 -2.05 -22.25
C ILE A 559 -7.16 -1.85 -22.42
N TYR A 560 -7.55 -0.61 -22.71
CA TYR A 560 -8.95 -0.27 -22.95
C TYR A 560 -9.35 -0.70 -24.36
N ASP A 561 -10.34 -1.59 -24.43
CA ASP A 561 -10.77 -2.26 -25.66
C ASP A 561 -10.90 -1.30 -26.85
N ILE A 562 -10.29 -1.72 -27.97
CA ILE A 562 -10.28 -1.00 -29.25
C ILE A 562 -11.43 -1.50 -30.17
N THR A 563 -12.31 -2.40 -29.71
CA THR A 563 -13.27 -3.09 -30.60
C THR A 563 -14.76 -2.81 -30.40
N ASP A 564 -15.37 -2.51 -31.57
CA ASP A 564 -16.75 -2.53 -32.08
C ASP A 564 -17.75 -1.40 -31.79
N ALA A 565 -18.32 -0.90 -32.89
CA ALA A 565 -18.85 0.47 -33.06
C ALA A 565 -20.32 0.67 -32.66
N ASN A 566 -21.00 -0.34 -32.12
CA ASN A 566 -22.46 -0.31 -31.99
C ASN A 566 -23.01 0.00 -30.60
N ASP A 567 -22.17 0.11 -29.56
CA ASP A 567 -22.64 0.42 -28.19
C ASP A 567 -21.59 1.17 -27.36
N LYS A 568 -21.03 2.27 -27.91
CA LYS A 568 -20.07 3.12 -27.17
C LYS A 568 -20.82 4.04 -26.20
N PRO A 569 -20.67 3.89 -24.87
CA PRO A 569 -21.33 4.77 -23.91
C PRO A 569 -20.82 6.21 -24.03
N LYS A 570 -21.69 7.17 -23.71
CA LYS A 570 -21.34 8.59 -23.72
C LYS A 570 -20.30 8.90 -22.63
N ILE A 571 -19.22 9.60 -22.97
CA ILE A 571 -18.19 10.02 -22.02
C ILE A 571 -18.44 11.48 -21.64
N VAL A 572 -18.52 11.76 -20.34
CA VAL A 572 -18.70 13.13 -19.81
C VAL A 572 -17.47 13.52 -19.00
N PHE A 573 -16.71 14.49 -19.52
CA PHE A 573 -15.57 15.08 -18.80
C PHE A 573 -16.04 16.09 -17.74
N PRO A 574 -15.30 16.28 -16.64
CA PRO A 574 -15.60 17.36 -15.69
C PRO A 574 -15.39 18.73 -16.36
N VAL A 575 -16.22 19.71 -16.00
CA VAL A 575 -16.03 21.11 -16.43
C VAL A 575 -15.12 21.79 -15.41
N SER A 576 -14.00 22.34 -15.87
CA SER A 576 -13.13 23.19 -15.04
C SER A 576 -13.00 24.58 -15.68
N GLU A 577 -13.34 25.62 -14.92
CA GLU A 577 -13.15 27.02 -15.37
C GLU A 577 -11.67 27.43 -15.39
N ARG A 578 -10.85 26.79 -14.56
CA ARG A 578 -9.42 27.06 -14.39
C ARG A 578 -8.65 25.73 -14.35
N PRO A 579 -8.57 25.01 -15.48
CA PRO A 579 -7.87 23.74 -15.52
C PRO A 579 -6.39 23.95 -15.15
N VAL A 580 -5.80 23.00 -14.44
CA VAL A 580 -4.34 22.98 -14.20
C VAL A 580 -3.63 22.54 -15.48
N VAL A 581 -4.18 21.55 -16.19
CA VAL A 581 -3.62 21.00 -17.43
C VAL A 581 -4.61 21.09 -18.59
N SER A 582 -4.15 21.55 -19.75
CA SER A 582 -4.87 21.39 -21.02
C SER A 582 -4.29 20.21 -21.79
N ILE A 583 -5.05 19.13 -21.93
CA ILE A 583 -4.67 17.94 -22.70
C ILE A 583 -5.10 18.15 -24.15
N ILE A 584 -4.13 18.24 -25.04
CA ILE A 584 -4.34 18.43 -26.48
C ILE A 584 -4.09 17.10 -27.19
N ILE A 585 -5.10 16.61 -27.89
CA ILE A 585 -5.06 15.35 -28.61
C ILE A 585 -5.14 15.65 -30.12
N PRO A 586 -4.04 15.51 -30.89
CA PRO A 586 -4.08 15.60 -32.33
C PRO A 586 -4.76 14.38 -32.93
N VAL A 587 -5.74 14.61 -33.81
CA VAL A 587 -6.55 13.56 -34.42
C VAL A 587 -6.62 13.77 -35.93
N TYR A 588 -6.45 12.68 -36.67
CA TYR A 588 -6.76 12.56 -38.09
C TYR A 588 -7.32 11.16 -38.36
N ASN A 589 -8.65 11.05 -38.36
CA ASN A 589 -9.38 9.77 -38.34
C ASN A 589 -9.03 8.91 -37.10
N GLN A 590 -9.16 7.57 -37.23
CA GLN A 590 -8.89 6.58 -36.19
C GLN A 590 -9.79 6.74 -34.95
N TRP A 591 -11.11 6.88 -35.17
CA TRP A 591 -12.10 7.06 -34.10
C TRP A 591 -11.98 6.06 -32.94
N ASP A 592 -11.70 4.78 -33.21
CA ASP A 592 -11.61 3.75 -32.16
C ASP A 592 -10.46 4.01 -31.19
N TYR A 593 -9.29 4.39 -31.71
CA TYR A 593 -8.15 4.81 -30.89
C TYR A 593 -8.46 6.09 -30.11
N THR A 594 -9.02 7.10 -30.79
CA THR A 594 -9.40 8.36 -30.15
C THR A 594 -10.38 8.16 -29.00
N TYR A 595 -11.42 7.32 -29.19
CA TYR A 595 -12.39 6.99 -28.15
C TYR A 595 -11.74 6.20 -26.99
N SER A 596 -10.90 5.20 -27.30
CA SER A 596 -10.17 4.43 -26.28
C SER A 596 -9.22 5.32 -25.45
N CYS A 597 -8.51 6.25 -26.10
CA CYS A 597 -7.67 7.26 -25.44
C CYS A 597 -8.50 8.13 -24.48
N LEU A 598 -9.61 8.70 -24.95
CA LEU A 598 -10.51 9.52 -24.13
C LEU A 598 -11.10 8.76 -22.94
N LYS A 599 -11.48 7.51 -23.15
CA LYS A 599 -11.95 6.62 -22.08
C LYS A 599 -10.85 6.39 -21.04
N SER A 600 -9.64 6.08 -21.47
CA SER A 600 -8.49 5.88 -20.56
C SER A 600 -8.18 7.14 -19.74
N ILE A 601 -8.27 8.34 -20.34
CA ILE A 601 -8.09 9.61 -19.62
C ILE A 601 -9.17 9.77 -18.55
N LYS A 602 -10.44 9.55 -18.92
CA LYS A 602 -11.57 9.70 -18.00
C LYS A 602 -11.45 8.77 -16.80
N GLU A 603 -11.01 7.53 -17.00
CA GLU A 603 -10.95 6.51 -15.96
C GLU A 603 -9.69 6.59 -15.08
N ASN A 604 -8.55 7.01 -15.63
CA ASN A 604 -7.26 6.99 -14.94
C ASN A 604 -6.78 8.34 -14.40
N THR A 605 -7.50 9.42 -14.69
CA THR A 605 -7.14 10.76 -14.23
C THR A 605 -7.99 11.14 -13.02
N GLN A 606 -7.36 11.13 -11.84
CA GLN A 606 -7.93 11.56 -10.57
C GLN A 606 -7.07 12.72 -10.03
N ASP A 607 -7.66 13.57 -9.19
CA ASP A 607 -6.98 14.59 -8.37
C ASP A 607 -6.26 15.75 -9.09
N VAL A 608 -6.42 15.87 -10.41
CA VAL A 608 -5.91 17.00 -11.20
C VAL A 608 -7.07 17.61 -11.98
N ASP A 609 -7.26 18.92 -11.90
CA ASP A 609 -8.20 19.63 -12.76
C ASP A 609 -7.62 19.74 -14.19
N TYR A 610 -8.35 19.25 -15.18
CA TYR A 610 -7.92 19.28 -16.58
C TYR A 610 -9.05 19.64 -17.54
N GLU A 611 -8.68 20.08 -18.73
CA GLU A 611 -9.57 20.16 -19.89
C GLU A 611 -9.01 19.33 -21.05
N VAL A 612 -9.89 18.89 -21.95
CA VAL A 612 -9.52 18.12 -23.15
C VAL A 612 -9.83 18.93 -24.40
N ILE A 613 -8.81 19.08 -25.25
CA ILE A 613 -8.86 19.79 -26.54
C ILE A 613 -8.55 18.79 -27.64
N ILE A 614 -9.53 18.54 -28.50
CA ILE A 614 -9.36 17.72 -29.71
C ILE A 614 -8.88 18.62 -30.83
N ALA A 615 -7.66 18.41 -31.29
CA ALA A 615 -7.08 19.07 -32.43
C ALA A 615 -7.37 18.21 -33.68
N ASP A 616 -8.49 18.47 -34.35
CA ASP A 616 -8.96 17.66 -35.48
C ASP A 616 -8.44 18.21 -36.80
N ASP A 617 -7.57 17.46 -37.47
CA ASP A 617 -6.95 17.84 -38.73
C ASP A 617 -7.74 17.38 -39.96
N VAL A 618 -9.01 17.76 -40.01
CA VAL A 618 -9.99 17.42 -41.07
C VAL A 618 -10.26 15.92 -41.20
N SER A 619 -10.61 15.27 -40.09
CA SER A 619 -11.08 13.88 -40.07
C SER A 619 -12.36 13.68 -40.91
N SER A 620 -12.50 12.49 -41.47
CA SER A 620 -13.62 12.05 -42.32
C SER A 620 -14.38 10.83 -41.77
N ASP A 621 -13.88 10.21 -40.70
CA ASP A 621 -14.55 9.13 -39.98
C ASP A 621 -15.47 9.66 -38.87
N GLU A 622 -15.93 8.78 -37.96
CA GLU A 622 -16.87 9.13 -36.88
C GLU A 622 -16.37 10.23 -35.93
N THR A 623 -15.07 10.58 -35.98
CA THR A 623 -14.52 11.77 -35.29
C THR A 623 -15.28 13.05 -35.66
N ILE A 624 -15.91 13.12 -36.85
CA ILE A 624 -16.74 14.27 -37.23
C ILE A 624 -17.88 14.53 -36.24
N ASN A 625 -18.42 13.46 -35.64
CA ASN A 625 -19.55 13.43 -34.71
C ASN A 625 -19.09 13.24 -33.27
N ILE A 626 -17.81 13.50 -32.94
CA ILE A 626 -17.26 13.28 -31.59
C ILE A 626 -18.10 13.90 -30.45
N LYS A 627 -18.78 15.02 -30.70
CA LYS A 627 -19.64 15.70 -29.72
C LYS A 627 -20.93 14.94 -29.38
N ASP A 628 -21.35 14.00 -30.22
CA ASP A 628 -22.50 13.15 -29.95
C ASP A 628 -22.15 12.09 -28.90
N TYR A 629 -20.87 11.71 -28.82
CA TYR A 629 -20.35 10.69 -27.90
C TYR A 629 -19.63 11.28 -26.68
N ILE A 630 -19.09 12.49 -26.77
CA ILE A 630 -18.23 13.09 -25.75
C ILE A 630 -18.71 14.49 -25.38
N GLU A 631 -18.99 14.70 -24.09
CA GLU A 631 -19.37 15.99 -23.51
C GLU A 631 -18.20 16.70 -22.82
N ASN A 632 -18.33 18.02 -22.72
CA ASN A 632 -17.38 18.91 -22.01
C ASN A 632 -15.95 18.90 -22.57
N ILE A 633 -15.83 18.78 -23.90
CA ILE A 633 -14.56 18.89 -24.63
C ILE A 633 -14.55 20.09 -25.56
N THR A 634 -13.36 20.62 -25.86
CA THR A 634 -13.16 21.63 -26.91
C THR A 634 -12.69 20.95 -28.19
N VAL A 635 -13.35 21.19 -29.32
CA VAL A 635 -12.96 20.64 -30.63
C VAL A 635 -12.48 21.78 -31.53
N VAL A 636 -11.20 21.75 -31.89
CA VAL A 636 -10.55 22.71 -32.80
C VAL A 636 -10.31 22.00 -34.13
N ARG A 637 -11.20 22.23 -35.10
CA ARG A 637 -11.14 21.58 -36.42
C ARG A 637 -10.49 22.49 -37.47
N ASN A 638 -9.45 21.98 -38.14
CA ASN A 638 -8.80 22.70 -39.25
C ASN A 638 -9.66 22.67 -40.53
N LYS A 639 -9.47 23.68 -41.39
CA LYS A 639 -10.12 23.75 -42.72
C LYS A 639 -9.42 22.94 -43.81
N THR A 640 -8.15 22.63 -43.60
CA THR A 640 -7.25 21.89 -44.50
C THR A 640 -6.37 20.99 -43.65
N ASN A 641 -5.91 19.85 -44.15
CA ASN A 641 -4.95 19.01 -43.45
C ASN A 641 -3.62 19.78 -43.32
N LYS A 642 -3.20 20.05 -42.09
CA LYS A 642 -1.98 20.80 -41.76
C LYS A 642 -0.85 19.91 -41.25
N GLY A 643 -1.11 18.63 -41.01
CA GLY A 643 -0.16 17.70 -40.39
C GLY A 643 -0.04 17.89 -38.87
N PHE A 644 0.61 16.92 -38.23
CA PHE A 644 0.75 16.82 -36.77
C PHE A 644 1.22 18.13 -36.12
N LEU A 645 2.38 18.64 -36.57
CA LEU A 645 3.06 19.78 -35.96
C LEU A 645 2.20 21.05 -35.93
N LEU A 646 1.71 21.46 -37.10
CA LEU A 646 0.92 22.68 -37.24
C LEU A 646 -0.46 22.55 -36.61
N ASN A 647 -1.01 21.34 -36.55
CA ASN A 647 -2.27 21.07 -35.88
C ASN A 647 -2.13 21.24 -34.35
N CYS A 648 -1.09 20.67 -33.75
CA CYS A 648 -0.76 20.89 -32.33
C CYS A 648 -0.57 22.39 -32.01
N ASN A 649 0.24 23.10 -32.80
CA ASN A 649 0.48 24.54 -32.61
C ASN A 649 -0.81 25.37 -32.70
N ASN A 650 -1.74 25.00 -33.60
CA ASN A 650 -3.01 25.68 -33.74
C ASN A 650 -3.92 25.45 -32.53
N ALA A 651 -4.05 24.21 -32.07
CA ALA A 651 -4.91 23.85 -30.95
C ALA A 651 -4.39 24.38 -29.61
N ALA A 652 -3.08 24.49 -29.43
CA ALA A 652 -2.47 25.04 -28.22
C ALA A 652 -2.89 26.48 -27.90
N LYS A 653 -3.32 27.26 -28.91
CA LYS A 653 -3.87 28.62 -28.73
C LYS A 653 -5.17 28.66 -27.92
N TYR A 654 -5.85 27.52 -27.78
CA TYR A 654 -7.09 27.38 -27.04
C TYR A 654 -6.88 26.81 -25.63
N ALA A 655 -5.66 26.41 -25.29
CA ALA A 655 -5.31 25.89 -23.97
C ALA A 655 -5.38 26.99 -22.90
N LYS A 656 -6.05 26.70 -21.78
CA LYS A 656 -6.19 27.59 -20.63
C LYS A 656 -5.37 27.14 -19.42
N GLY A 657 -4.86 25.91 -19.45
CA GLY A 657 -4.12 25.29 -18.37
C GLY A 657 -2.79 25.95 -18.12
N LYS A 658 -2.33 25.90 -16.85
CA LYS A 658 -0.96 26.27 -16.46
C LYS A 658 0.07 25.42 -17.22
N TYR A 659 -0.29 24.19 -17.55
CA TYR A 659 0.51 23.28 -18.36
C TYR A 659 -0.23 22.85 -19.62
N THR A 660 0.51 22.78 -20.72
CA THR A 660 0.05 22.24 -22.00
C THR A 660 0.58 20.82 -22.14
N HIS A 661 -0.32 19.84 -22.24
CA HIS A 661 0.03 18.43 -22.41
C HIS A 661 -0.36 17.95 -23.80
N LEU A 662 0.61 17.53 -24.60
CA LEU A 662 0.39 16.91 -25.90
C LEU A 662 0.35 15.40 -25.72
N LEU A 663 -0.77 14.78 -26.10
CA LEU A 663 -0.99 13.34 -26.00
C LEU A 663 -1.52 12.79 -27.32
N ASN A 664 -0.85 11.81 -27.91
CA ASN A 664 -1.33 11.20 -29.15
C ASN A 664 -2.65 10.44 -28.96
N ASN A 665 -3.46 10.37 -30.02
CA ASN A 665 -4.76 9.69 -29.98
C ASN A 665 -4.66 8.15 -29.93
N ASP A 666 -3.54 7.56 -30.31
CA ASP A 666 -3.24 6.13 -30.24
C ASP A 666 -2.56 5.72 -28.92
N THR A 667 -3.01 6.31 -27.81
CA THR A 667 -2.49 6.08 -26.46
C THR A 667 -3.55 5.61 -25.47
N ASN A 668 -3.11 4.90 -24.44
CA ASN A 668 -3.91 4.48 -23.29
C ASN A 668 -3.13 4.84 -22.01
N VAL A 669 -3.61 5.86 -21.32
CA VAL A 669 -2.97 6.36 -20.09
C VAL A 669 -3.32 5.48 -18.90
N GLN A 670 -2.37 5.27 -17.98
CA GLN A 670 -2.53 4.40 -16.81
C GLN A 670 -2.79 5.22 -15.53
N LYS A 671 -3.25 4.55 -14.46
CA LYS A 671 -3.56 5.22 -13.18
C LYS A 671 -2.38 6.07 -12.67
N GLY A 672 -2.65 7.30 -12.25
CA GLY A 672 -1.66 8.22 -11.67
C GLY A 672 -0.73 8.89 -12.68
N TRP A 673 -0.99 8.72 -13.99
CA TRP A 673 -0.13 9.26 -15.04
C TRP A 673 0.00 10.80 -15.00
N LEU A 674 -1.11 11.52 -14.86
CA LEU A 674 -1.11 12.99 -14.94
C LEU A 674 -0.61 13.63 -13.64
N ALA A 675 -1.09 13.16 -12.48
CA ALA A 675 -0.70 13.67 -11.17
C ALA A 675 0.82 13.61 -10.98
N SER A 676 1.45 12.49 -11.34
CA SER A 676 2.92 12.33 -11.22
C SER A 676 3.72 13.26 -12.15
N LEU A 677 3.16 13.68 -13.29
CA LEU A 677 3.77 14.70 -14.16
C LEU A 677 3.63 16.10 -13.55
N VAL A 678 2.46 16.43 -13.00
CA VAL A 678 2.19 17.71 -12.33
C VAL A 678 3.09 17.88 -11.11
N GLU A 679 3.16 16.88 -10.24
CA GLU A 679 4.05 16.87 -9.07
C GLU A 679 5.51 17.12 -9.47
N LEU A 680 5.99 16.47 -10.54
CA LEU A 680 7.37 16.61 -10.99
C LEU A 680 7.65 17.99 -11.57
N ILE A 681 6.79 18.52 -12.45
CA ILE A 681 7.01 19.84 -13.04
C ILE A 681 6.93 20.95 -12.00
N GLU A 682 6.15 20.76 -10.92
CA GLU A 682 6.02 21.71 -9.82
C GLU A 682 7.12 21.63 -8.77
N SER A 683 7.81 20.48 -8.68
CA SER A 683 8.89 20.27 -7.70
C SER A 683 10.08 21.23 -7.85
N ASP A 684 10.30 21.77 -9.05
CA ASP A 684 11.37 22.72 -9.36
C ASP A 684 10.94 23.63 -10.50
N ASN A 685 10.99 24.96 -10.27
CA ASN A 685 10.64 25.97 -11.28
C ASN A 685 11.52 25.91 -12.53
N LYS A 686 12.68 25.24 -12.47
CA LYS A 686 13.53 24.98 -13.64
C LYS A 686 13.08 23.78 -14.46
N VAL A 687 12.10 22.97 -14.04
CA VAL A 687 11.57 21.89 -14.89
C VAL A 687 10.62 22.49 -15.91
N GLY A 688 11.01 22.46 -17.19
CA GLY A 688 10.26 23.06 -18.30
C GLY A 688 9.41 22.06 -19.08
N LEU A 689 9.91 20.82 -19.23
CA LEU A 689 9.22 19.72 -19.89
C LEU A 689 9.30 18.46 -19.02
N VAL A 690 8.19 17.75 -18.89
CA VAL A 690 8.13 16.40 -18.32
C VAL A 690 7.46 15.44 -19.29
N GLY A 691 7.84 14.17 -19.26
CA GLY A 691 7.24 13.17 -20.13
C GLY A 691 7.15 11.78 -19.51
N SER A 692 6.24 10.99 -20.07
CA SER A 692 5.86 9.68 -19.55
C SER A 692 6.79 8.55 -19.98
N LYS A 693 6.76 7.45 -19.23
CA LYS A 693 7.24 6.13 -19.65
C LYS A 693 6.27 5.54 -20.66
N LEU A 694 6.80 5.27 -21.85
CA LEU A 694 6.03 4.66 -22.92
C LEU A 694 6.24 3.16 -22.93
N VAL A 695 5.14 2.41 -23.03
CA VAL A 695 5.14 0.95 -23.15
C VAL A 695 4.28 0.52 -24.33
N TYR A 696 4.61 -0.62 -24.93
CA TYR A 696 3.81 -1.23 -25.97
C TYR A 696 2.59 -1.95 -25.37
N GLY A 697 1.57 -2.20 -26.21
CA GLY A 697 0.42 -3.01 -25.82
C GLY A 697 0.75 -4.47 -25.48
N ASP A 698 1.97 -4.96 -25.79
CA ASP A 698 2.44 -6.28 -25.34
C ASP A 698 3.19 -6.22 -23.99
N GLY A 699 3.25 -5.06 -23.36
CA GLY A 699 3.91 -4.84 -22.07
C GLY A 699 5.41 -4.55 -22.14
N LYS A 700 6.04 -4.54 -23.32
CA LYS A 700 7.46 -4.19 -23.44
C LYS A 700 7.70 -2.68 -23.34
N LEU A 701 8.89 -2.28 -22.89
CA LEU A 701 9.28 -0.89 -22.85
C LEU A 701 9.40 -0.32 -24.28
N GLN A 702 8.82 0.85 -24.51
CA GLN A 702 9.00 1.60 -25.75
C GLN A 702 10.02 2.72 -25.55
N GLU A 703 9.92 3.45 -24.45
CA GLU A 703 10.81 4.57 -24.14
C GLU A 703 10.88 4.86 -22.63
N ALA A 704 12.10 4.98 -22.11
CA ALA A 704 12.39 5.48 -20.76
C ALA A 704 13.28 6.75 -20.82
N GLY A 705 12.86 7.71 -21.65
CA GLY A 705 13.64 8.86 -22.09
C GLY A 705 14.32 8.67 -23.43
N GLY A 706 14.51 9.75 -24.17
CA GLY A 706 15.28 9.77 -25.41
C GLY A 706 16.73 10.23 -25.20
N ILE A 707 17.65 9.60 -25.93
CA ILE A 707 19.06 10.03 -26.06
C ILE A 707 19.27 10.58 -27.47
N ILE A 708 19.91 11.75 -27.59
CA ILE A 708 20.40 12.25 -28.87
C ILE A 708 21.91 12.06 -28.93
N TRP A 709 22.38 11.43 -29.99
CA TRP A 709 23.81 11.23 -30.22
C TRP A 709 24.43 12.42 -30.95
N ARG A 710 25.75 12.52 -30.90
CA ARG A 710 26.51 13.60 -31.57
C ARG A 710 26.23 13.70 -33.07
N ASP A 711 25.92 12.59 -33.73
CA ASP A 711 25.56 12.56 -35.16
C ASP A 711 24.09 12.93 -35.41
N GLY A 712 23.35 13.40 -34.39
CA GLY A 712 21.93 13.73 -34.44
C GLY A 712 21.00 12.52 -34.49
N SER A 713 21.49 11.28 -34.36
CA SER A 713 20.60 10.11 -34.26
C SER A 713 19.93 10.04 -32.89
N GLY A 714 18.64 9.73 -32.86
CA GLY A 714 17.88 9.53 -31.62
C GLY A 714 17.81 8.06 -31.21
N TRP A 715 17.76 7.80 -29.91
CA TRP A 715 17.52 6.49 -29.34
C TRP A 715 16.51 6.57 -28.20
N ASN A 716 15.34 5.97 -28.42
CA ASN A 716 14.35 5.73 -27.36
C ASN A 716 14.94 4.70 -26.39
N TYR A 717 15.43 5.16 -25.26
CA TYR A 717 16.24 4.36 -24.35
C TYR A 717 15.41 3.22 -23.74
N GLY A 718 15.93 1.99 -23.83
CA GLY A 718 15.27 0.78 -23.34
C GLY A 718 14.21 0.17 -24.26
N ARG A 719 14.09 0.63 -25.51
CA ARG A 719 13.14 0.07 -26.48
C ARG A 719 13.26 -1.46 -26.59
N LEU A 720 12.10 -2.14 -26.52
CA LEU A 720 11.90 -3.61 -26.49
C LEU A 720 12.44 -4.33 -25.23
N ASP A 721 12.94 -3.60 -24.24
CA ASP A 721 13.45 -4.19 -23.01
C ASP A 721 12.34 -4.38 -21.96
N ASP A 722 12.69 -5.03 -20.85
CA ASP A 722 11.84 -5.17 -19.68
C ASP A 722 11.64 -3.80 -18.99
N PRO A 723 10.39 -3.26 -18.93
CA PRO A 723 10.13 -1.98 -18.31
C PRO A 723 10.42 -1.97 -16.81
N GLU A 724 10.52 -3.10 -16.11
CA GLU A 724 10.72 -3.16 -14.66
C GLU A 724 12.18 -3.05 -14.22
N LYS A 725 13.13 -2.99 -15.16
CA LYS A 725 14.55 -2.87 -14.82
C LYS A 725 14.88 -1.58 -14.06
N PRO A 726 15.82 -1.62 -13.10
CA PRO A 726 16.26 -0.46 -12.33
C PRO A 726 16.61 0.79 -13.15
N GLU A 727 17.27 0.63 -14.30
CA GLU A 727 17.68 1.75 -15.15
C GLU A 727 16.54 2.57 -15.79
N TYR A 728 15.30 2.08 -15.73
CA TYR A 728 14.13 2.72 -16.33
C TYR A 728 13.14 3.29 -15.31
N ASN A 729 13.36 3.06 -14.01
CA ASN A 729 12.36 3.29 -12.97
C ASN A 729 12.75 4.37 -11.95
N TYR A 730 13.58 5.35 -12.33
CA TYR A 730 13.85 6.54 -11.50
C TYR A 730 13.69 7.83 -12.30
N VAL A 731 13.36 8.93 -11.61
CA VAL A 731 13.21 10.27 -12.20
C VAL A 731 14.59 10.77 -12.63
N LYS A 732 14.70 11.27 -13.86
CA LYS A 732 15.99 11.72 -14.42
C LYS A 732 15.82 12.77 -15.51
N GLU A 733 16.89 13.53 -15.74
CA GLU A 733 17.00 14.41 -16.91
C GLU A 733 17.27 13.58 -18.17
N VAL A 734 16.73 13.99 -19.31
CA VAL A 734 16.89 13.29 -20.59
C VAL A 734 17.09 14.29 -21.73
N ASP A 735 17.51 13.83 -22.92
CA ASP A 735 17.72 14.73 -24.04
C ASP A 735 16.43 15.23 -24.67
N TYR A 736 15.46 14.32 -24.79
CA TYR A 736 14.11 14.58 -25.26
C TYR A 736 13.15 13.49 -24.75
N ILE A 737 11.87 13.73 -24.94
CA ILE A 737 10.80 12.72 -24.81
C ILE A 737 10.04 12.70 -26.12
N SER A 738 9.65 11.52 -26.60
CA SER A 738 8.81 11.40 -27.78
C SER A 738 7.50 12.18 -27.62
N GLY A 739 7.07 12.88 -28.68
CA GLY A 739 5.83 13.69 -28.69
C GLY A 739 4.51 12.96 -28.41
N ALA A 740 4.55 11.65 -28.10
CA ALA A 740 3.39 10.84 -27.75
C ALA A 740 2.76 11.21 -26.39
N SER A 741 3.56 11.67 -25.42
CA SER A 741 3.07 12.20 -24.14
C SER A 741 4.10 13.14 -23.51
N ILE A 742 3.94 14.44 -23.76
CA ILE A 742 4.80 15.50 -23.21
C ILE A 742 3.97 16.61 -22.59
N MET A 743 4.41 17.11 -21.43
CA MET A 743 3.81 18.24 -20.75
C MET A 743 4.82 19.36 -20.60
N VAL A 744 4.43 20.57 -21.00
CA VAL A 744 5.27 21.77 -20.99
C VAL A 744 4.53 22.88 -20.23
N ARG A 745 5.28 23.76 -19.56
CA ARG A 745 4.70 24.98 -18.98
C ARG A 745 4.10 25.85 -20.09
N SER A 746 2.85 26.28 -19.94
CA SER A 746 2.14 27.00 -21.01
C SER A 746 2.78 28.36 -21.31
N ASP A 747 3.34 29.04 -20.31
CA ASP A 747 4.11 30.27 -20.50
C ASP A 747 5.38 30.03 -21.33
N LEU A 748 6.12 28.97 -21.02
CA LEU A 748 7.33 28.56 -21.77
C LEU A 748 6.99 28.11 -23.19
N TRP A 749 5.91 27.35 -23.38
CA TRP A 749 5.41 26.95 -24.71
C TRP A 749 5.13 28.19 -25.58
N ASN A 750 4.42 29.18 -25.01
CA ASN A 750 4.10 30.43 -25.69
C ASN A 750 5.35 31.29 -25.97
N GLU A 751 6.32 31.30 -25.06
CA GLU A 751 7.59 32.00 -25.24
C GLU A 751 8.44 31.40 -26.37
N ILE A 752 8.46 30.06 -26.48
CA ILE A 752 9.17 29.35 -27.55
C ILE A 752 8.44 29.50 -28.89
N GLY A 753 7.11 29.59 -28.87
CA GLY A 753 6.26 29.65 -30.07
C GLY A 753 5.72 28.28 -30.52
N GLY A 754 5.76 27.28 -29.64
CA GLY A 754 5.37 25.90 -29.94
C GLY A 754 6.44 25.10 -30.71
N PHE A 755 6.02 24.12 -31.51
CA PHE A 755 6.94 23.36 -32.36
C PHE A 755 7.47 24.22 -33.52
N ASP A 756 8.76 24.08 -33.84
CA ASP A 756 9.42 24.81 -34.93
C ASP A 756 8.91 24.33 -36.30
N GLU A 757 8.28 25.24 -37.06
CA GLU A 757 7.69 24.96 -38.37
C GLU A 757 8.71 24.51 -39.44
N THR A 758 10.02 24.66 -39.17
CA THR A 758 11.11 24.13 -40.02
C THR A 758 11.04 22.61 -40.21
N TYR A 759 10.40 21.90 -39.27
CA TYR A 759 10.26 20.44 -39.26
C TYR A 759 8.94 19.91 -39.85
N VAL A 760 8.11 20.77 -40.44
CA VAL A 760 6.85 20.34 -41.10
C VAL A 760 7.11 19.23 -42.14
N PRO A 761 6.27 18.16 -42.18
CA PRO A 761 5.06 17.97 -41.39
C PRO A 761 5.24 17.30 -40.01
N ALA A 762 6.36 16.62 -39.75
CA ALA A 762 6.66 15.89 -38.50
C ALA A 762 8.13 15.41 -38.45
N TYR A 763 8.52 14.84 -37.31
CA TYR A 763 9.85 14.33 -36.92
C TYR A 763 10.89 15.40 -36.60
N PHE A 764 11.58 15.23 -35.45
CA PHE A 764 12.54 16.13 -34.80
C PHE A 764 11.93 17.38 -34.13
N GLU A 765 10.63 17.60 -34.24
CA GLU A 765 9.90 18.69 -33.60
C GLU A 765 9.93 18.60 -32.06
N ASP A 766 9.83 17.37 -31.52
CA ASP A 766 9.88 17.07 -30.09
C ASP A 766 11.31 17.18 -29.53
N ALA A 767 12.29 16.64 -30.26
CA ALA A 767 13.70 16.79 -29.94
C ALA A 767 14.13 18.27 -29.99
N ASP A 768 13.71 19.02 -31.00
CA ASP A 768 14.01 20.44 -31.12
C ASP A 768 13.41 21.26 -29.97
N LEU A 769 12.15 21.01 -29.63
CA LEU A 769 11.49 21.64 -28.48
C LEU A 769 12.26 21.37 -27.18
N ALA A 770 12.68 20.12 -26.94
CA ALA A 770 13.48 19.77 -25.76
C ALA A 770 14.84 20.49 -25.74
N PHE A 771 15.49 20.65 -26.89
CA PHE A 771 16.74 21.42 -27.00
C PHE A 771 16.52 22.92 -26.76
N GLU A 772 15.43 23.50 -27.27
CA GLU A 772 15.06 24.89 -27.04
C GLU A 772 14.77 25.19 -25.55
N ILE A 773 14.01 24.31 -24.90
CA ILE A 773 13.73 24.39 -23.46
C ILE A 773 15.04 24.40 -22.65
N ARG A 774 15.98 23.50 -22.99
CA ARG A 774 17.29 23.45 -22.34
C ARG A 774 18.16 24.66 -22.65
N ARG A 775 18.13 25.18 -23.88
CA ARG A 775 18.83 26.42 -24.26
C ARG A 775 18.38 27.61 -23.42
N LYS A 776 17.10 27.64 -23.01
CA LYS A 776 16.54 28.65 -22.09
C LYS A 776 16.87 28.40 -20.60
N GLY A 777 17.63 27.36 -20.27
CA GLY A 777 18.06 27.05 -18.91
C GLY A 777 17.09 26.18 -18.10
N TYR A 778 16.06 25.61 -18.75
CA TYR A 778 15.13 24.68 -18.13
C TYR A 778 15.58 23.21 -18.31
N LYS A 779 15.02 22.32 -17.49
CA LYS A 779 15.26 20.88 -17.50
C LYS A 779 14.15 20.17 -18.28
N VAL A 780 14.54 19.06 -18.90
CA VAL A 780 13.66 18.09 -19.56
C VAL A 780 13.74 16.80 -18.76
N MET A 781 12.61 16.37 -18.18
CA MET A 781 12.57 15.29 -17.20
C MET A 781 11.71 14.11 -17.66
N TYR A 782 12.18 12.91 -17.34
CA TYR A 782 11.44 11.65 -17.49
C TYR A 782 10.78 11.24 -16.16
N GLN A 783 9.49 10.91 -16.19
CA GLN A 783 8.70 10.47 -15.03
C GLN A 783 8.27 9.00 -15.19
N PRO A 784 8.95 8.03 -14.55
CA PRO A 784 8.63 6.61 -14.69
C PRO A 784 7.30 6.17 -14.08
N LYS A 785 6.72 6.94 -13.13
CA LYS A 785 5.38 6.67 -12.59
C LYS A 785 4.27 7.00 -13.58
N SER A 786 4.54 7.90 -14.52
CA SER A 786 3.59 8.24 -15.56
C SER A 786 3.72 7.23 -16.67
N VAL A 787 2.88 6.19 -16.67
CA VAL A 787 2.91 5.12 -17.67
C VAL A 787 1.83 5.35 -18.71
N VAL A 788 2.21 5.31 -19.98
CA VAL A 788 1.31 5.45 -21.13
C VAL A 788 1.59 4.31 -22.11
N VAL A 789 0.55 3.54 -22.43
CA VAL A 789 0.61 2.56 -23.52
C VAL A 789 0.45 3.29 -24.84
N HIS A 790 1.30 3.03 -25.82
CA HIS A 790 1.24 3.69 -27.12
C HIS A 790 1.35 2.67 -28.27
N PHE A 791 0.36 2.66 -29.15
CA PHE A 791 0.15 1.64 -30.19
C PHE A 791 0.90 1.92 -31.50
N GLU A 792 2.12 2.46 -31.41
CA GLU A 792 3.01 2.94 -32.50
C GLU A 792 2.70 2.43 -33.93
N GLY A 793 2.50 3.37 -34.86
CA GLY A 793 2.47 3.08 -36.31
C GLY A 793 1.08 2.94 -36.95
N GLN A 794 0.00 3.06 -36.17
CA GLN A 794 -1.38 2.98 -36.65
C GLN A 794 -1.85 4.26 -37.38
N SER A 795 -1.23 5.40 -37.09
CA SER A 795 -1.58 6.69 -37.70
C SER A 795 -0.80 7.01 -38.99
N HIS A 796 0.37 6.38 -39.26
CA HIS A 796 1.29 6.85 -40.31
C HIS A 796 2.05 5.78 -41.14
N GLY A 797 1.77 4.48 -40.99
CA GLY A 797 2.39 3.43 -41.82
C GLY A 797 3.85 3.11 -41.46
N THR A 798 4.33 1.95 -41.91
CA THR A 798 5.61 1.35 -41.51
C THR A 798 6.74 1.48 -42.53
N ASP A 799 6.48 2.00 -43.74
CA ASP A 799 7.49 2.15 -44.79
C ASP A 799 8.38 3.39 -44.57
N ILE A 800 9.69 3.22 -44.74
CA ILE A 800 10.73 4.25 -44.55
C ILE A 800 11.10 4.86 -45.91
N ASN A 801 10.76 4.18 -47.02
CA ASN A 801 11.07 4.60 -48.39
C ASN A 801 9.93 5.39 -49.06
N SER A 802 8.77 5.52 -48.40
CA SER A 802 7.64 6.34 -48.86
C SER A 802 6.84 6.88 -47.66
N GLY A 803 6.19 8.04 -47.80
CA GLY A 803 5.35 8.64 -46.74
C GLY A 803 6.06 9.62 -45.78
N ILE A 804 5.39 9.96 -44.67
CA ILE A 804 5.81 10.98 -43.69
C ILE A 804 7.14 10.61 -42.99
N LYS A 805 7.49 9.32 -42.86
CA LYS A 805 8.78 8.84 -42.32
C LYS A 805 10.01 9.24 -43.13
N SER A 806 9.87 9.53 -44.43
CA SER A 806 10.97 10.04 -45.26
C SER A 806 11.50 11.41 -44.79
N TYR A 807 10.67 12.18 -44.06
CA TYR A 807 11.08 13.45 -43.47
C TYR A 807 12.05 13.28 -42.30
N GLN A 808 12.10 12.11 -41.64
CA GLN A 808 13.03 11.87 -40.53
C GLN A 808 14.50 12.07 -40.95
N ALA A 809 14.88 11.59 -42.15
CA ALA A 809 16.24 11.77 -42.66
C ALA A 809 16.55 13.24 -43.01
N LYS A 810 15.61 13.94 -43.67
CA LYS A 810 15.77 15.35 -44.05
C LYS A 810 15.80 16.27 -42.83
N ASN A 811 14.91 16.04 -41.87
CA ASN A 811 14.81 16.83 -40.65
C ASN A 811 15.96 16.56 -39.69
N LYS A 812 16.56 15.35 -39.71
CA LYS A 812 17.82 15.07 -39.01
C LYS A 812 18.93 16.03 -39.45
N GLU A 813 19.09 16.26 -40.77
CA GLU A 813 20.12 17.16 -41.28
C GLU A 813 19.91 18.60 -40.80
N LYS A 814 18.67 19.10 -40.86
CA LYS A 814 18.30 20.43 -40.35
C LYS A 814 18.55 20.55 -38.84
N PHE A 815 18.20 19.52 -38.07
CA PHE A 815 18.42 19.47 -36.63
C PHE A 815 19.91 19.53 -36.29
N ILE A 816 20.74 18.75 -36.99
CA ILE A 816 22.20 18.78 -36.84
C ILE A 816 22.75 20.16 -37.19
N GLU A 817 22.27 20.79 -38.27
CA GLU A 817 22.71 22.13 -38.65
C GLU A 817 22.39 23.16 -37.57
N LYS A 818 21.16 23.15 -37.04
CA LYS A 818 20.70 24.06 -35.97
C LYS A 818 21.46 23.84 -34.65
N TRP A 819 21.70 22.59 -34.27
CA TRP A 819 22.24 22.22 -32.95
C TRP A 819 23.68 21.76 -32.95
N ARG A 820 24.43 21.93 -34.04
CA ARG A 820 25.81 21.42 -34.21
C ARG A 820 26.70 21.68 -33.00
N SER A 821 26.73 22.94 -32.54
CA SER A 821 27.58 23.35 -31.42
C SER A 821 27.23 22.61 -30.12
N GLU A 822 25.94 22.36 -29.86
CA GLU A 822 25.47 21.65 -28.68
C GLU A 822 25.76 20.14 -28.77
N LEU A 823 25.56 19.56 -29.96
CA LEU A 823 25.84 18.14 -30.24
C LEU A 823 27.34 17.84 -30.09
N GLU A 824 28.20 18.70 -30.60
CA GLU A 824 29.66 18.56 -30.50
C GLU A 824 30.15 18.75 -29.05
N ARG A 825 29.59 19.72 -28.32
CA ARG A 825 30.02 20.06 -26.96
C ARG A 825 29.57 19.04 -25.92
N SER A 826 28.33 18.56 -26.00
CA SER A 826 27.64 17.94 -24.86
C SER A 826 27.08 16.55 -25.14
N HIS A 827 27.27 15.99 -26.33
CA HIS A 827 26.77 14.65 -26.68
C HIS A 827 27.91 13.70 -27.11
N SER A 828 27.74 12.42 -26.79
CA SER A 828 28.69 11.34 -27.11
C SER A 828 28.44 10.76 -28.51
N ASN A 829 29.43 10.05 -29.04
CA ASN A 829 29.22 9.24 -30.24
C ASN A 829 28.18 8.15 -29.98
N ASN A 830 27.47 7.74 -31.04
CA ASN A 830 26.40 6.76 -30.93
C ASN A 830 26.85 5.46 -30.23
N GLY A 831 26.10 5.06 -29.20
CA GLY A 831 26.31 3.83 -28.43
C GLY A 831 27.44 3.89 -27.39
N GLN A 832 28.11 5.04 -27.25
CA GLN A 832 29.19 5.22 -26.26
C GLN A 832 28.68 5.97 -25.03
N ASN A 833 29.29 5.68 -23.86
CA ASN A 833 28.96 6.33 -22.59
C ASN A 833 27.46 6.32 -22.24
N VAL A 834 26.75 5.23 -22.61
CA VAL A 834 25.30 5.09 -22.40
C VAL A 834 24.90 5.34 -20.94
N PHE A 835 25.75 4.93 -19.99
CA PHE A 835 25.53 5.16 -18.56
C PHE A 835 25.29 6.64 -18.23
N GLN A 836 26.07 7.54 -18.84
CA GLN A 836 25.97 8.98 -18.62
C GLN A 836 24.96 9.67 -19.56
N ALA A 837 24.81 9.14 -20.78
CA ALA A 837 23.92 9.73 -21.78
C ALA A 837 22.44 9.57 -21.40
N ARG A 838 22.05 8.43 -20.83
CA ARG A 838 20.64 8.08 -20.52
C ARG A 838 19.97 8.94 -19.44
N ASP A 839 20.75 9.67 -18.65
CA ASP A 839 20.31 10.48 -17.52
C ASP A 839 20.99 11.86 -17.47
N ARG A 840 21.66 12.25 -18.56
CA ARG A 840 22.45 13.50 -18.70
C ARG A 840 23.33 13.76 -17.48
N SER A 841 24.15 12.77 -17.13
CA SER A 841 25.06 12.84 -15.98
C SER A 841 26.53 13.05 -16.37
N SER A 842 26.83 13.40 -17.62
CA SER A 842 28.22 13.60 -18.08
C SER A 842 28.98 14.73 -17.37
N ASP A 843 28.27 15.73 -16.88
CA ASP A 843 28.78 16.85 -16.08
C ASP A 843 28.64 16.62 -14.56
N LYS A 844 28.04 15.49 -14.17
CA LYS A 844 27.78 15.13 -12.77
C LYS A 844 28.78 14.08 -12.31
N LYS A 845 29.16 14.17 -11.04
CA LYS A 845 29.90 13.12 -10.37
C LYS A 845 28.95 12.03 -9.90
N THR A 846 29.37 10.77 -10.00
CA THR A 846 28.56 9.64 -9.54
C THR A 846 29.04 9.13 -8.19
N ILE A 847 28.09 8.95 -7.26
CA ILE A 847 28.32 8.31 -5.98
C ILE A 847 27.58 6.97 -5.91
N LEU A 848 28.34 5.91 -5.66
CA LEU A 848 27.82 4.57 -5.39
C LEU A 848 27.59 4.42 -3.88
N PHE A 849 26.34 4.39 -3.47
CA PHE A 849 25.92 4.28 -2.08
C PHE A 849 25.55 2.83 -1.77
N VAL A 850 26.15 2.22 -0.74
CA VAL A 850 25.92 0.81 -0.38
C VAL A 850 25.46 0.68 1.06
N ASP A 851 24.34 -0.02 1.27
CA ASP A 851 23.80 -0.37 2.59
C ASP A 851 23.21 -1.80 2.59
N HIS A 852 22.73 -2.28 3.74
CA HIS A 852 22.17 -3.63 3.89
C HIS A 852 20.89 -3.83 3.05
N TYR A 853 20.00 -2.84 3.04
CA TYR A 853 18.75 -2.81 2.30
C TYR A 853 18.30 -1.36 2.09
N VAL A 854 17.29 -1.12 1.26
CA VAL A 854 16.71 0.21 1.01
C VAL A 854 16.24 0.84 2.34
N PRO A 855 16.66 2.05 2.72
CA PRO A 855 16.43 2.61 4.05
C PRO A 855 14.93 2.77 4.37
N HIS A 856 14.49 2.13 5.45
CA HIS A 856 13.18 2.34 6.06
C HIS A 856 13.24 3.56 6.99
N PHE A 857 13.17 4.76 6.40
CA PHE A 857 13.50 6.02 7.07
C PHE A 857 12.58 6.41 8.25
N ASP A 858 11.43 5.75 8.38
CA ASP A 858 10.41 5.92 9.41
C ASP A 858 10.43 4.82 10.49
N LYS A 859 11.24 3.77 10.32
CA LYS A 859 11.25 2.60 11.22
C LYS A 859 12.45 2.54 12.14
N ASP A 860 13.60 3.07 11.72
CA ASP A 860 14.81 3.06 12.53
C ASP A 860 15.75 4.24 12.23
N ALA A 861 16.54 4.60 13.24
CA ALA A 861 17.49 5.72 13.19
C ALA A 861 18.54 5.56 12.08
N GLY A 862 18.95 4.32 11.79
CA GLY A 862 19.92 4.02 10.75
C GLY A 862 19.35 4.31 9.36
N GLY A 863 18.12 3.87 9.10
CA GLY A 863 17.37 4.19 7.88
C GLY A 863 17.14 5.69 7.70
N LYS A 864 16.74 6.39 8.76
CA LYS A 864 16.54 7.86 8.75
C LYS A 864 17.83 8.60 8.36
N CYS A 865 18.95 8.25 8.99
CA CYS A 865 20.27 8.80 8.67
C CYS A 865 20.66 8.53 7.20
N THR A 866 20.57 7.28 6.74
CA THR A 866 20.92 6.92 5.36
C THR A 866 20.09 7.72 4.34
N TYR A 867 18.78 7.87 4.58
CA TYR A 867 17.90 8.65 3.72
C TYR A 867 18.28 10.14 3.66
N HIS A 868 18.62 10.76 4.80
CA HIS A 868 19.08 12.16 4.82
C HIS A 868 20.34 12.38 3.98
N TYR A 869 21.32 11.48 4.04
CA TYR A 869 22.53 11.61 3.23
C TYR A 869 22.28 11.34 1.74
N LEU A 870 21.40 10.40 1.38
CA LEU A 870 20.96 10.23 -0.01
C LEU A 870 20.33 11.52 -0.55
N LYS A 871 19.45 12.15 0.23
CA LYS A 871 18.84 13.44 -0.11
C LYS A 871 19.87 14.55 -0.23
N LEU A 872 20.80 14.66 0.72
CA LEU A 872 21.89 15.65 0.69
C LEU A 872 22.72 15.49 -0.58
N PHE A 873 23.18 14.28 -0.92
CA PHE A 873 23.99 14.06 -2.12
C PHE A 873 23.23 14.36 -3.42
N LYS A 874 21.93 14.09 -3.49
CA LYS A 874 21.10 14.56 -4.62
C LYS A 874 21.06 16.08 -4.71
N GLN A 875 20.91 16.78 -3.59
CA GLN A 875 20.92 18.24 -3.54
C GLN A 875 22.29 18.87 -3.83
N MET A 876 23.38 18.15 -3.55
CA MET A 876 24.74 18.52 -3.95
C MET A 876 25.00 18.34 -5.46
N GLY A 877 24.05 17.77 -6.21
CA GLY A 877 24.14 17.59 -7.66
C GLY A 877 24.74 16.25 -8.11
N PHE A 878 24.95 15.29 -7.21
CA PHE A 878 25.48 13.97 -7.59
C PHE A 878 24.46 13.14 -8.38
N ASN A 879 24.98 12.34 -9.31
CA ASN A 879 24.28 11.15 -9.77
C ASN A 879 24.42 10.07 -8.68
N VAL A 880 23.31 9.62 -8.10
CA VAL A 880 23.33 8.71 -6.94
C VAL A 880 22.80 7.35 -7.36
N VAL A 881 23.65 6.33 -7.23
CA VAL A 881 23.28 4.92 -7.43
C VAL A 881 23.31 4.22 -6.09
N PHE A 882 22.22 3.56 -5.71
CA PHE A 882 22.07 2.87 -4.43
C PHE A 882 22.05 1.35 -4.60
N ILE A 883 22.80 0.65 -3.75
CA ILE A 883 22.81 -0.80 -3.61
C ILE A 883 22.34 -1.17 -2.20
N GLY A 884 21.21 -1.89 -2.13
CA GLY A 884 20.90 -2.72 -0.97
C GLY A 884 21.47 -4.12 -1.17
N ASP A 885 22.26 -4.65 -0.24
CA ASP A 885 22.91 -5.98 -0.35
C ASP A 885 21.91 -7.16 -0.48
N ASN A 886 20.65 -6.95 -0.12
CA ASN A 886 19.57 -7.90 -0.37
C ASN A 886 19.03 -7.86 -1.81
N PHE A 887 19.33 -6.79 -2.58
CA PHE A 887 18.84 -6.54 -3.95
C PHE A 887 17.31 -6.60 -4.08
N TYR A 888 16.59 -6.26 -3.00
CA TYR A 888 15.14 -6.34 -2.94
C TYR A 888 14.50 -4.94 -3.00
N LYS A 889 13.41 -4.82 -3.76
CA LYS A 889 12.61 -3.60 -3.93
C LYS A 889 11.61 -3.47 -2.78
N HIS A 890 12.06 -2.94 -1.63
CA HIS A 890 11.20 -2.66 -0.49
C HIS A 890 10.32 -1.44 -0.79
N GLU A 891 9.00 -1.62 -0.88
CA GLU A 891 8.03 -0.54 -1.08
C GLU A 891 7.41 -0.08 0.24
N PRO A 892 7.04 1.21 0.38
CA PRO A 892 7.11 2.29 -0.62
C PRO A 892 8.49 2.98 -0.74
N TYR A 893 9.48 2.52 0.03
CA TYR A 893 10.79 3.19 0.20
C TYR A 893 11.60 3.27 -1.09
N THR A 894 11.58 2.21 -1.90
CA THR A 894 12.28 2.17 -3.19
C THR A 894 11.70 3.20 -4.14
N THR A 895 10.36 3.23 -4.26
CA THR A 895 9.68 4.25 -5.05
C THR A 895 10.02 5.66 -4.57
N LYS A 896 10.11 5.91 -3.26
CA LYS A 896 10.46 7.24 -2.73
C LYS A 896 11.87 7.69 -3.17
N LEU A 897 12.86 6.79 -3.11
CA LEU A 897 14.22 7.08 -3.59
C LEU A 897 14.25 7.30 -5.10
N GLN A 898 13.55 6.46 -5.86
CA GLN A 898 13.46 6.56 -7.32
C GLN A 898 12.83 7.88 -7.77
N GLN A 899 11.79 8.36 -7.07
CA GLN A 899 11.16 9.65 -7.34
C GLN A 899 12.05 10.84 -6.94
N MET A 900 12.97 10.66 -5.99
CA MET A 900 14.03 11.63 -5.69
C MET A 900 15.16 11.63 -6.75
N GLY A 901 15.10 10.72 -7.73
CA GLY A 901 16.10 10.56 -8.79
C GLY A 901 17.34 9.78 -8.35
N VAL A 902 17.19 8.85 -7.40
CA VAL A 902 18.20 7.86 -7.05
C VAL A 902 17.96 6.58 -7.83
N GLN A 903 19.00 6.07 -8.51
CA GLN A 903 18.92 4.77 -9.17
C GLN A 903 19.11 3.66 -8.12
N VAL A 904 18.05 2.92 -7.78
CA VAL A 904 18.13 1.78 -6.86
C VAL A 904 18.35 0.48 -7.64
N LEU A 905 19.47 -0.21 -7.42
CA LEU A 905 19.75 -1.50 -8.05
C LEU A 905 19.07 -2.65 -7.29
N TYR A 906 18.18 -3.36 -7.95
CA TYR A 906 17.44 -4.51 -7.40
C TYR A 906 17.28 -5.62 -8.43
N GLY A 907 16.90 -6.82 -7.97
CA GLY A 907 16.65 -7.98 -8.80
C GLY A 907 17.82 -8.95 -8.90
N ASN A 908 17.52 -10.17 -9.32
CA ASN A 908 18.45 -11.31 -9.26
C ASN A 908 19.69 -11.14 -10.12
N TRP A 909 19.56 -10.45 -11.26
CA TRP A 909 20.71 -10.19 -12.12
C TRP A 909 21.78 -9.40 -11.36
N TYR A 910 21.38 -8.34 -10.63
CA TYR A 910 22.30 -7.54 -9.83
C TYR A 910 22.85 -8.34 -8.65
N ALA A 911 22.01 -9.11 -7.96
CA ALA A 911 22.44 -9.99 -6.86
C ALA A 911 23.57 -10.96 -7.25
N GLN A 912 23.53 -11.45 -8.49
CA GLN A 912 24.51 -12.37 -9.06
C GLN A 912 25.71 -11.70 -9.72
N ASN A 913 25.53 -10.49 -10.26
CA ASN A 913 26.47 -9.87 -11.18
C ASN A 913 26.95 -8.49 -10.71
N ILE A 914 26.82 -8.14 -9.43
CA ILE A 914 27.17 -6.80 -8.95
C ILE A 914 28.62 -6.41 -9.23
N GLU A 915 29.57 -7.34 -9.08
CA GLU A 915 30.99 -7.06 -9.40
C GLU A 915 31.19 -6.81 -10.90
N LYS A 916 30.49 -7.56 -11.75
CA LYS A 916 30.49 -7.35 -13.20
C LYS A 916 29.91 -5.98 -13.54
N TRP A 917 28.83 -5.59 -12.89
CA TRP A 917 28.22 -4.27 -13.07
C TRP A 917 29.17 -3.15 -12.62
N ILE A 918 29.82 -3.27 -11.46
CA ILE A 918 30.83 -2.32 -10.99
C ILE A 918 31.96 -2.22 -12.00
N LYS A 919 32.48 -3.35 -12.50
CA LYS A 919 33.54 -3.36 -13.51
C LYS A 919 33.12 -2.69 -14.83
N GLN A 920 31.87 -2.88 -15.26
CA GLN A 920 31.38 -2.29 -16.52
C GLN A 920 31.14 -0.78 -16.40
N ASN A 921 30.79 -0.30 -15.21
CA ASN A 921 30.44 1.11 -14.97
C ASN A 921 31.50 1.87 -14.16
N GLY A 922 32.61 1.21 -13.80
CA GLY A 922 33.57 1.71 -12.82
C GLY A 922 34.21 3.04 -13.19
N ASN A 923 34.45 3.27 -14.48
CA ASN A 923 34.96 4.55 -15.00
C ASN A 923 33.99 5.72 -14.80
N ASN A 924 32.71 5.45 -14.53
CA ASN A 924 31.70 6.47 -14.26
C ASN A 924 31.46 6.69 -12.76
N ILE A 925 32.11 5.93 -11.87
CA ILE A 925 31.92 6.00 -10.42
C ILE A 925 33.08 6.79 -9.82
N ASP A 926 32.80 8.00 -9.35
CA ASP A 926 33.80 8.88 -8.75
C ASP A 926 33.94 8.65 -7.24
N TYR A 927 32.85 8.26 -6.58
CA TYR A 927 32.79 8.11 -5.13
C TYR A 927 32.06 6.83 -4.74
N ALA A 928 32.48 6.22 -3.63
CA ALA A 928 31.75 5.14 -2.99
C ALA A 928 31.48 5.46 -1.52
N TYR A 929 30.21 5.41 -1.12
CA TYR A 929 29.78 5.64 0.25
C TYR A 929 29.29 4.33 0.85
N LEU A 930 30.06 3.77 1.79
CA LEU A 930 29.86 2.43 2.31
C LEU A 930 29.35 2.47 3.75
N ASN A 931 28.25 1.75 4.02
CA ASN A 931 27.62 1.65 5.33
C ASN A 931 27.71 0.23 5.88
N ARG A 932 27.68 0.13 7.22
CA ARG A 932 27.65 -1.11 8.02
C ARG A 932 28.87 -2.02 7.80
N PRO A 933 29.55 -2.46 8.87
CA PRO A 933 30.79 -3.23 8.72
C PRO A 933 30.58 -4.57 7.99
N HIS A 934 29.52 -5.31 8.33
CA HIS A 934 29.23 -6.62 7.75
C HIS A 934 28.78 -6.56 6.27
N ILE A 935 28.40 -5.39 5.76
CA ILE A 935 28.04 -5.16 4.35
C ILE A 935 29.25 -4.63 3.60
N SER A 936 29.85 -3.54 4.08
CA SER A 936 30.95 -2.84 3.43
C SER A 936 32.13 -3.76 3.09
N ILE A 937 32.43 -4.74 3.96
CA ILE A 937 33.51 -5.70 3.74
C ILE A 937 33.32 -6.56 2.48
N LYS A 938 32.08 -6.72 2.00
CA LYS A 938 31.76 -7.47 0.77
C LYS A 938 31.99 -6.66 -0.50
N TYR A 939 32.12 -5.33 -0.40
CA TYR A 939 32.13 -4.39 -1.53
C TYR A 939 33.43 -3.60 -1.67
N ILE A 940 34.09 -3.26 -0.57
CA ILE A 940 35.23 -2.32 -0.57
C ILE A 940 36.34 -2.74 -1.54
N ASP A 941 36.72 -4.02 -1.55
CA ASP A 941 37.77 -4.53 -2.45
C ASP A 941 37.29 -4.57 -3.91
N LYS A 942 36.00 -4.90 -4.15
CA LYS A 942 35.44 -4.91 -5.51
C LYS A 942 35.44 -3.52 -6.11
N ILE A 943 35.10 -2.51 -5.32
CA ILE A 943 35.11 -1.12 -5.73
C ILE A 943 36.55 -0.67 -5.98
N ARG A 944 37.45 -0.93 -5.03
CA ARG A 944 38.87 -0.54 -5.17
C ARG A 944 39.56 -1.19 -6.38
N ASN A 945 39.22 -2.44 -6.69
CA ASN A 945 39.85 -3.18 -7.78
C ASN A 945 39.37 -2.77 -9.19
N HIS A 946 38.18 -2.17 -9.29
CA HIS A 946 37.52 -1.91 -10.58
C HIS A 946 37.14 -0.44 -10.80
N THR A 947 37.46 0.45 -9.85
CA THR A 947 37.16 1.88 -9.91
C THR A 947 38.30 2.68 -9.29
N ASP A 948 38.49 3.93 -9.73
CA ASP A 948 39.35 4.91 -9.07
C ASP A 948 38.58 5.73 -8.03
N ALA A 949 37.41 5.23 -7.60
CA ALA A 949 36.52 5.96 -6.72
C ALA A 949 37.17 6.25 -5.36
N LYS A 950 36.98 7.47 -4.86
CA LYS A 950 37.31 7.80 -3.47
C LYS A 950 36.27 7.11 -2.57
N ILE A 951 36.74 6.27 -1.64
CA ILE A 951 35.91 5.45 -0.76
C ILE A 951 35.75 6.14 0.59
N ILE A 952 34.51 6.45 0.93
CA ILE A 952 34.07 6.94 2.23
C ILE A 952 33.41 5.78 2.96
N TYR A 953 33.90 5.46 4.16
CA TYR A 953 33.25 4.48 5.03
C TYR A 953 32.57 5.19 6.21
N PHE A 954 31.27 4.99 6.35
CA PHE A 954 30.49 5.50 7.46
C PHE A 954 30.40 4.46 8.58
N GLY A 955 31.21 4.67 9.62
CA GLY A 955 31.30 3.81 10.79
C GLY A 955 30.23 4.09 11.86
N HIS A 956 28.98 4.36 11.44
CA HIS A 956 27.79 4.68 12.28
C HIS A 956 28.08 4.69 13.78
N ASP A 957 27.96 3.54 14.44
CA ASP A 957 28.45 3.26 15.78
C ASP A 957 29.60 2.23 15.73
N LEU A 958 30.60 2.41 16.60
CA LEU A 958 31.70 1.46 16.75
C LEU A 958 31.18 0.18 17.44
N HIS A 959 30.89 -0.85 16.66
CA HIS A 959 30.28 -2.10 17.14
C HIS A 959 31.16 -2.77 18.19
N TYR A 960 32.47 -2.81 17.97
CA TYR A 960 33.39 -3.38 18.95
C TYR A 960 33.31 -2.69 20.31
N LEU A 961 33.14 -1.37 20.31
CA LEU A 961 33.10 -0.58 21.53
C LEU A 961 31.76 -0.78 22.26
N ARG A 962 30.66 -0.84 21.51
CA ARG A 962 29.34 -1.15 22.09
C ARG A 962 29.32 -2.51 22.78
N GLU A 963 29.84 -3.54 22.10
CA GLU A 963 29.92 -4.90 22.66
C GLU A 963 30.86 -4.96 23.89
N LEU A 964 31.96 -4.21 23.87
CA LEU A 964 32.89 -4.11 25.00
C LEU A 964 32.23 -3.47 26.22
N ARG A 965 31.52 -2.35 26.05
CA ARG A 965 30.79 -1.67 27.14
C ARG A 965 29.65 -2.56 27.68
N ASN A 966 28.94 -3.28 26.82
CA ASN A 966 27.92 -4.25 27.26
C ASN A 966 28.54 -5.40 28.07
N HIS A 967 29.73 -5.89 27.68
CA HIS A 967 30.48 -6.86 28.50
C HIS A 967 30.86 -6.28 29.86
N GLU A 968 31.33 -5.03 29.91
CA GLU A 968 31.69 -4.37 31.17
C GLU A 968 30.49 -4.27 32.13
N PHE A 969 29.28 -4.16 31.60
CA PHE A 969 28.02 -4.14 32.35
C PHE A 969 27.50 -5.55 32.72
N ASP A 970 27.20 -6.39 31.73
CA ASP A 970 26.58 -7.72 31.93
C ASP A 970 27.59 -8.81 32.39
N LYS A 971 28.89 -8.51 32.36
CA LYS A 971 30.02 -9.44 32.64
C LYS A 971 29.97 -10.74 31.81
N ASN A 972 29.39 -10.70 30.62
CA ASN A 972 29.24 -11.86 29.73
C ASN A 972 30.43 -12.03 28.77
N ASP A 973 31.22 -13.09 28.92
CA ASP A 973 32.45 -13.33 28.13
C ASP A 973 32.21 -13.53 26.61
N GLU A 974 31.01 -13.93 26.18
CA GLU A 974 30.68 -14.05 24.76
C GLU A 974 30.72 -12.68 24.06
N LEU A 975 30.30 -11.61 24.75
CA LEU A 975 30.34 -10.23 24.25
C LEU A 975 31.78 -9.74 24.07
N LEU A 976 32.72 -10.17 24.92
CA LEU A 976 34.14 -9.82 24.77
C LEU A 976 34.76 -10.48 23.52
N LYS A 977 34.39 -11.74 23.23
CA LYS A 977 34.81 -12.41 21.98
C LYS A 977 34.19 -11.73 20.76
N SER A 978 32.90 -11.40 20.83
CA SER A 978 32.16 -10.64 19.80
C SER A 978 32.84 -9.29 19.51
N SER A 979 33.15 -8.53 20.55
CA SER A 979 33.86 -7.24 20.46
C SER A 979 35.20 -7.36 19.71
N LYS A 980 36.04 -8.34 20.07
CA LYS A 980 37.33 -8.58 19.37
C LYS A 980 37.15 -8.86 17.88
N ARG A 981 36.12 -9.65 17.52
CA ARG A 981 35.80 -9.96 16.13
C ARG A 981 35.34 -8.73 15.37
N TRP A 982 34.44 -7.93 15.94
CA TRP A 982 33.99 -6.67 15.33
C TRP A 982 35.13 -5.69 15.13
N LYS A 983 36.03 -5.57 16.13
CA LYS A 983 37.20 -4.68 16.02
C LYS A 983 38.04 -5.01 14.80
N GLN A 984 38.27 -6.30 14.53
CA GLN A 984 39.04 -6.73 13.35
C GLN A 984 38.39 -6.28 12.03
N ILE A 985 37.07 -6.51 11.88
CA ILE A 985 36.33 -6.15 10.67
C ILE A 985 36.30 -4.63 10.48
N GLU A 986 35.97 -3.89 11.54
CA GLU A 986 35.86 -2.43 11.49
C GLU A 986 37.23 -1.79 11.19
N PHE A 987 38.31 -2.25 11.84
CA PHE A 987 39.66 -1.73 11.58
C PHE A 987 40.16 -2.05 10.18
N GLU A 988 39.78 -3.19 9.60
CA GLU A 988 40.09 -3.49 8.20
C GLU A 988 39.42 -2.48 7.26
N LEU A 989 38.14 -2.16 7.49
CA LEU A 989 37.41 -1.17 6.71
C LEU A 989 37.98 0.24 6.89
N PHE A 990 38.25 0.65 8.13
CA PHE A 990 38.90 1.93 8.41
C PHE A 990 40.24 2.04 7.69
N ASN A 991 41.05 0.97 7.64
CA ASN A 991 42.32 0.96 6.91
C ASN A 991 42.14 1.09 5.39
N LYS A 992 41.12 0.44 4.81
CA LYS A 992 40.89 0.44 3.35
C LYS A 992 40.16 1.68 2.82
N ALA A 993 39.41 2.39 3.67
CA ALA A 993 38.71 3.61 3.30
C ALA A 993 39.66 4.81 3.16
N ASP A 994 39.35 5.73 2.24
CA ASP A 994 40.12 6.97 2.07
C ASP A 994 39.73 8.02 3.11
N VAL A 995 38.43 8.07 3.44
CA VAL A 995 37.86 8.95 4.48
C VAL A 995 36.94 8.14 5.37
N ILE A 996 36.96 8.43 6.67
CA ILE A 996 36.09 7.78 7.65
C ILE A 996 35.10 8.82 8.18
N TYR A 997 33.82 8.50 8.08
CA TYR A 997 32.76 9.27 8.73
C TYR A 997 32.31 8.54 10.00
N VAL A 998 32.06 9.31 11.04
CA VAL A 998 31.50 8.86 12.32
C VAL A 998 30.47 9.86 12.82
N VAL A 999 29.56 9.41 13.69
CA VAL A 999 28.62 10.30 14.39
C VAL A 999 29.05 10.44 15.85
N GLY A 1000 29.65 11.58 16.18
CA GLY A 1000 30.06 11.92 17.53
C GLY A 1000 31.54 12.29 17.67
N ASN A 1001 31.80 13.28 18.53
CA ASN A 1001 33.16 13.73 18.84
C ASN A 1001 33.98 12.66 19.57
N TYR A 1002 33.32 11.77 20.31
CA TYR A 1002 34.01 10.72 21.05
C TYR A 1002 34.59 9.68 20.09
N GLU A 1003 33.78 9.15 19.18
CA GLU A 1003 34.19 8.19 18.15
C GLU A 1003 35.28 8.78 17.26
N GLN A 1004 35.15 10.05 16.87
CA GLN A 1004 36.18 10.74 16.09
C GLN A 1004 37.52 10.76 16.83
N LYS A 1005 37.55 11.15 18.11
CA LYS A 1005 38.78 11.18 18.92
C LYS A 1005 39.39 9.79 19.09
N VAL A 1006 38.56 8.76 19.33
CA VAL A 1006 39.01 7.37 19.47
C VAL A 1006 39.68 6.89 18.18
N LEU A 1007 39.02 7.08 17.02
CA LEU A 1007 39.59 6.67 15.74
C LEU A 1007 40.79 7.53 15.32
N GLN A 1008 40.81 8.82 15.63
CA GLN A 1008 41.94 9.69 15.29
C GLN A 1008 43.21 9.29 16.03
N LYS A 1009 43.08 8.79 17.27
CA LYS A 1009 44.21 8.24 18.02
C LYS A 1009 44.76 6.95 17.39
N GLU A 1010 43.88 6.08 16.90
CA GLU A 1010 44.25 4.81 16.27
C GLU A 1010 44.76 4.99 14.82
N PHE A 1011 44.24 5.99 14.10
CA PHE A 1011 44.59 6.31 12.72
C PHE A 1011 45.01 7.78 12.56
N PRO A 1012 46.18 8.20 13.08
CA PRO A 1012 46.57 9.61 13.13
C PRO A 1012 46.65 10.32 11.77
N SER A 1013 46.92 9.57 10.71
CA SER A 1013 47.10 10.11 9.34
C SER A 1013 45.84 10.05 8.48
N LYS A 1014 44.71 9.53 8.98
CA LYS A 1014 43.47 9.44 8.21
C LYS A 1014 42.58 10.65 8.46
N GLU A 1015 41.88 11.07 7.42
CA GLU A 1015 40.80 12.04 7.51
C GLU A 1015 39.58 11.37 8.15
N ILE A 1016 39.22 11.81 9.37
CA ILE A 1016 38.06 11.32 10.11
C ILE A 1016 37.14 12.51 10.37
N ARG A 1017 35.93 12.47 9.81
CA ARG A 1017 34.92 13.52 9.97
C ARG A 1017 33.87 13.10 10.99
N ASN A 1018 33.59 13.97 11.95
CA ASN A 1018 32.34 13.92 12.71
C ASN A 1018 31.24 14.54 11.85
N ILE A 1019 30.28 13.73 11.43
CA ILE A 1019 29.15 14.16 10.61
C ILE A 1019 27.85 14.18 11.43
N PRO A 1020 26.86 15.02 11.10
CA PRO A 1020 25.58 15.03 11.80
C PRO A 1020 24.83 13.69 11.63
N VAL A 1021 24.25 13.16 12.71
CA VAL A 1021 23.45 11.92 12.65
C VAL A 1021 22.14 12.14 11.90
N TYR A 1022 21.52 13.30 12.09
CA TYR A 1022 20.32 13.75 11.39
C TYR A 1022 20.58 15.13 10.78
N ILE A 1023 19.84 15.44 9.72
CA ILE A 1023 19.96 16.65 8.94
C ILE A 1023 18.56 17.26 8.89
N TYR A 1024 18.41 18.46 9.44
CA TYR A 1024 17.15 19.18 9.46
C TYR A 1024 17.18 20.32 8.42
N ASP A 1025 16.14 20.40 7.59
CA ASP A 1025 16.09 21.32 6.44
C ASP A 1025 15.68 22.75 6.83
N ASP A 1026 14.76 22.94 7.79
CA ASP A 1026 14.29 24.28 8.15
C ASP A 1026 13.89 24.42 9.63
N PHE A 1027 14.87 24.81 10.44
CA PHE A 1027 14.64 25.11 11.86
C PHE A 1027 13.84 26.41 12.09
N LYS A 1028 13.79 27.32 11.11
CA LYS A 1028 13.07 28.60 11.24
C LYS A 1028 11.56 28.43 11.14
N SER A 1029 11.10 27.30 10.58
CA SER A 1029 9.68 26.95 10.47
C SER A 1029 9.02 26.58 11.80
N ILE A 1030 9.81 26.20 12.82
CA ILE A 1030 9.29 25.88 14.15
C ILE A 1030 9.04 27.17 14.92
N SER A 1031 7.75 27.49 15.15
CA SER A 1031 7.32 28.64 15.94
C SER A 1031 7.98 28.65 17.33
N PRO A 1032 8.43 29.82 17.82
CA PRO A 1032 8.84 29.97 19.22
C PRO A 1032 7.72 29.47 20.13
N ARG A 1033 8.08 28.72 21.16
CA ARG A 1033 7.10 28.15 22.10
C ARG A 1033 7.00 29.00 23.33
N ASN A 1034 5.77 29.16 23.83
CA ASN A 1034 5.52 29.85 25.07
C ASN A 1034 5.56 28.85 26.22
N PHE A 1035 6.27 29.21 27.28
CA PHE A 1035 6.32 28.41 28.51
C PHE A 1035 4.93 28.04 29.05
N GLN A 1036 3.98 28.98 28.96
CA GLN A 1036 2.61 28.84 29.46
C GLN A 1036 1.79 27.75 28.75
N ASP A 1037 2.09 27.48 27.48
CA ASP A 1037 1.32 26.51 26.66
C ASP A 1037 1.84 25.07 26.80
N THR A 1038 2.93 24.87 27.56
CA THR A 1038 3.56 23.57 27.76
C THR A 1038 3.29 23.03 29.15
N LYS A 1039 3.21 21.71 29.34
CA LYS A 1039 3.08 21.04 30.65
C LYS A 1039 3.65 19.63 30.56
N ASP A 1040 3.80 18.92 31.67
CA ASP A 1040 4.16 17.49 31.67
C ASP A 1040 5.59 17.17 31.17
N ILE A 1041 5.98 15.90 31.32
CA ILE A 1041 7.32 15.38 31.06
C ILE A 1041 7.26 14.31 29.97
N LEU A 1042 8.23 14.30 29.05
CA LEU A 1042 8.29 13.36 27.92
C LEU A 1042 9.58 12.53 27.91
N PHE A 1043 9.45 11.24 27.63
CA PHE A 1043 10.54 10.35 27.24
C PHE A 1043 10.22 9.69 25.90
N VAL A 1044 11.19 9.71 24.97
CA VAL A 1044 11.07 9.07 23.66
C VAL A 1044 12.17 8.03 23.47
N GLY A 1045 11.80 6.81 23.08
CA GLY A 1045 12.76 5.78 22.69
C GLY A 1045 12.16 4.39 22.41
N GLY A 1046 12.55 3.77 21.30
CA GLY A 1046 12.17 2.40 20.98
C GLY A 1046 12.79 1.37 21.93
N PHE A 1047 11.99 0.41 22.40
CA PHE A 1047 12.39 -0.49 23.50
C PHE A 1047 13.09 -1.79 23.05
N ASN A 1048 13.34 -1.97 21.75
CA ASN A 1048 14.30 -2.96 21.27
C ASN A 1048 15.74 -2.64 21.75
N HIS A 1049 16.00 -1.40 22.16
CA HIS A 1049 17.28 -0.94 22.68
C HIS A 1049 17.28 -0.98 24.21
N LYS A 1050 17.95 -1.98 24.80
CA LYS A 1050 17.95 -2.26 26.26
C LYS A 1050 18.16 -1.03 27.17
N PRO A 1051 19.08 -0.09 26.90
CA PRO A 1051 19.24 1.12 27.72
C PRO A 1051 17.97 1.95 27.93
N ASN A 1052 17.01 1.92 27.00
CA ASN A 1052 15.78 2.70 27.13
C ASN A 1052 14.84 2.15 28.22
N GLY A 1053 14.72 0.82 28.33
CA GLY A 1053 13.92 0.19 29.39
C GLY A 1053 14.51 0.48 30.76
N ASP A 1054 15.83 0.34 30.91
CA ASP A 1054 16.55 0.65 32.14
C ASP A 1054 16.35 2.12 32.58
N ALA A 1055 16.48 3.05 31.63
CA ALA A 1055 16.32 4.48 31.88
C ALA A 1055 14.92 4.84 32.40
N VAL A 1056 13.87 4.30 31.78
CA VAL A 1056 12.48 4.53 32.22
C VAL A 1056 12.25 3.94 33.60
N LEU A 1057 12.70 2.71 33.85
CA LEU A 1057 12.54 2.07 35.15
C LEU A 1057 13.27 2.83 36.26
N TRP A 1058 14.50 3.27 36.02
CA TRP A 1058 15.24 4.08 37.00
C TRP A 1058 14.57 5.43 37.23
N PHE A 1059 14.15 6.12 36.18
CA PHE A 1059 13.46 7.41 36.30
C PHE A 1059 12.16 7.27 37.10
N VAL A 1060 11.32 6.29 36.79
CA VAL A 1060 10.03 6.12 37.47
C VAL A 1060 10.20 5.68 38.93
N ARG A 1061 11.19 4.83 39.24
CA ARG A 1061 11.37 4.28 40.59
C ARG A 1061 12.13 5.23 41.52
N GLU A 1062 13.16 5.89 41.01
CA GLU A 1062 14.11 6.63 41.85
C GLU A 1062 13.98 8.16 41.70
N VAL A 1063 13.59 8.68 40.53
CA VAL A 1063 13.59 10.12 40.22
C VAL A 1063 12.20 10.75 40.33
N LEU A 1064 11.20 10.15 39.68
CA LEU A 1064 9.83 10.64 39.59
C LEU A 1064 9.17 10.86 40.97
N PRO A 1065 9.40 10.02 42.00
CA PRO A 1065 8.87 10.29 43.34
C PRO A 1065 9.35 11.63 43.90
N GLY A 1066 10.60 12.02 43.67
CA GLY A 1066 11.16 13.31 44.08
C GLY A 1066 10.51 14.49 43.36
N ILE A 1067 10.19 14.33 42.07
CA ILE A 1067 9.49 15.33 41.27
C ILE A 1067 8.03 15.50 41.75
N LYS A 1068 7.34 14.38 42.01
CA LYS A 1068 5.93 14.35 42.45
C LYS A 1068 5.67 15.05 43.79
N ILE A 1069 6.67 15.16 44.66
CA ILE A 1069 6.57 15.95 45.90
C ILE A 1069 6.28 17.43 45.62
N ARG A 1070 6.85 17.98 44.54
CA ARG A 1070 6.70 19.39 44.15
C ARG A 1070 5.65 19.59 43.06
N LEU A 1071 5.46 18.59 42.21
CA LEU A 1071 4.56 18.61 41.06
C LEU A 1071 3.60 17.41 41.15
N PRO A 1072 2.62 17.41 42.06
CA PRO A 1072 1.79 16.22 42.32
C PRO A 1072 0.99 15.77 41.10
N ASN A 1073 0.56 16.70 40.24
CA ASN A 1073 -0.31 16.42 39.10
C ASN A 1073 0.44 16.30 37.75
N VAL A 1074 1.78 16.29 37.75
CA VAL A 1074 2.56 16.20 36.50
C VAL A 1074 2.41 14.82 35.87
N LYS A 1075 2.21 14.77 34.55
CA LYS A 1075 2.18 13.52 33.79
C LYS A 1075 3.54 13.20 33.19
N PHE A 1076 3.84 11.92 33.07
CA PHE A 1076 5.02 11.41 32.40
C PHE A 1076 4.63 10.54 31.21
N TYR A 1077 4.94 11.03 30.01
CA TYR A 1077 4.67 10.35 28.75
C TYR A 1077 5.87 9.51 28.32
N ILE A 1078 5.65 8.21 28.09
CA ILE A 1078 6.62 7.23 27.63
C ILE A 1078 6.22 6.80 26.22
N VAL A 1079 6.98 7.26 25.23
CA VAL A 1079 6.71 7.05 23.81
C VAL A 1079 7.76 6.17 23.18
N GLY A 1080 7.36 5.10 22.49
CA GLY A 1080 8.27 4.23 21.78
C GLY A 1080 7.70 2.85 21.45
N SER A 1081 8.06 2.33 20.28
CA SER A 1081 7.62 1.01 19.81
C SER A 1081 8.08 -0.13 20.71
N LYS A 1082 7.24 -1.17 20.83
CA LYS A 1082 7.52 -2.46 21.49
C LYS A 1082 7.94 -2.35 22.97
N PRO A 1083 7.22 -1.58 23.82
CA PRO A 1083 7.55 -1.53 25.24
C PRO A 1083 7.45 -2.94 25.86
N PRO A 1084 8.43 -3.37 26.67
CA PRO A 1084 8.35 -4.63 27.39
C PRO A 1084 7.27 -4.59 28.49
N GLU A 1085 6.86 -5.76 28.96
CA GLU A 1085 5.74 -5.89 29.90
C GLU A 1085 5.95 -5.13 31.22
N ASP A 1086 7.18 -5.08 31.72
CA ASP A 1086 7.54 -4.30 32.91
C ASP A 1086 7.36 -2.79 32.72
N ILE A 1087 7.52 -2.27 31.51
CA ILE A 1087 7.24 -0.86 31.16
C ILE A 1087 5.74 -0.65 30.95
N LYS A 1088 5.04 -1.56 30.26
CA LYS A 1088 3.58 -1.46 30.08
C LYS A 1088 2.83 -1.44 31.41
N GLN A 1089 3.31 -2.20 32.40
CA GLN A 1089 2.75 -2.24 33.75
C GLN A 1089 2.91 -0.92 34.53
N LEU A 1090 3.75 0.02 34.07
CA LEU A 1090 3.86 1.35 34.67
C LEU A 1090 2.68 2.27 34.33
N GLN A 1091 1.84 1.89 33.37
CA GLN A 1091 0.67 2.67 32.95
C GLN A 1091 -0.23 3.02 34.16
N SER A 1092 -0.49 4.31 34.34
CA SER A 1092 -1.35 4.86 35.39
C SER A 1092 -1.97 6.18 34.92
N GLU A 1093 -2.68 6.89 35.80
CA GLU A 1093 -3.20 8.24 35.51
C GLU A 1093 -2.07 9.26 35.29
N ASP A 1094 -0.96 9.06 35.98
CA ASP A 1094 0.21 9.95 36.00
C ASP A 1094 1.32 9.51 35.04
N ILE A 1095 1.33 8.24 34.62
CA ILE A 1095 2.35 7.66 33.72
C ILE A 1095 1.64 7.09 32.50
N ILE A 1096 1.87 7.68 31.33
CA ILE A 1096 1.20 7.34 30.08
C ILE A 1096 2.18 6.65 29.15
N VAL A 1097 1.97 5.36 28.89
CA VAL A 1097 2.74 4.53 27.97
C VAL A 1097 1.96 4.42 26.66
N THR A 1098 2.40 5.13 25.62
CA THR A 1098 1.66 5.22 24.35
C THR A 1098 1.97 4.07 23.39
N GLY A 1099 3.18 3.52 23.46
CA GLY A 1099 3.69 2.58 22.45
C GLY A 1099 4.21 3.31 21.21
N PHE A 1100 4.00 2.73 20.02
CA PHE A 1100 4.31 3.40 18.75
C PHE A 1100 3.24 4.46 18.47
N VAL A 1101 3.65 5.64 18.04
CA VAL A 1101 2.80 6.77 17.66
C VAL A 1101 3.23 7.28 16.28
N SER A 1102 2.37 7.99 15.57
CA SER A 1102 2.74 8.63 14.30
C SER A 1102 3.71 9.81 14.51
N ASP A 1103 4.37 10.26 13.44
CA ASP A 1103 5.23 11.44 13.51
C ASP A 1103 4.43 12.70 13.89
N GLU A 1104 3.17 12.82 13.44
CA GLU A 1104 2.26 13.92 13.80
C GLU A 1104 1.89 13.89 15.29
N GLU A 1105 1.58 12.71 15.84
CA GLU A 1105 1.30 12.55 17.27
C GLU A 1105 2.55 12.86 18.12
N LEU A 1106 3.72 12.42 17.66
CA LEU A 1106 4.99 12.72 18.32
C LEU A 1106 5.32 14.21 18.29
N ASP A 1107 5.09 14.90 17.17
CA ASP A 1107 5.19 16.35 17.04
C ASP A 1107 4.32 17.07 18.06
N GLU A 1108 3.05 16.65 18.19
CA GLU A 1108 2.12 17.23 19.15
C GLU A 1108 2.54 16.99 20.60
N LEU A 1109 3.12 15.82 20.92
CA LEU A 1109 3.68 15.55 22.23
C LEU A 1109 4.89 16.43 22.52
N TYR A 1110 5.81 16.58 21.56
CA TYR A 1110 6.92 17.51 21.71
C TYR A 1110 6.42 18.94 21.94
N LYS A 1111 5.39 19.42 21.22
CA LYS A 1111 4.79 20.76 21.40
C LYS A 1111 4.15 20.95 22.77
N LYS A 1112 3.46 19.94 23.30
CA LYS A 1112 2.74 20.02 24.58
C LYS A 1112 3.64 19.84 25.79
N CYS A 1113 4.69 19.02 25.68
CA CYS A 1113 5.53 18.68 26.82
C CYS A 1113 6.50 19.79 27.23
N ARG A 1114 6.58 20.08 28.54
CA ARG A 1114 7.45 21.15 29.09
C ARG A 1114 8.91 20.73 29.17
N VAL A 1115 9.17 19.48 29.55
CA VAL A 1115 10.54 18.96 29.73
C VAL A 1115 10.67 17.59 29.07
N VAL A 1116 11.75 17.37 28.33
CA VAL A 1116 12.16 16.04 27.88
C VAL A 1116 13.21 15.48 28.83
N VAL A 1117 13.06 14.22 29.24
CA VAL A 1117 14.04 13.52 30.07
C VAL A 1117 14.74 12.41 29.28
N VAL A 1118 16.06 12.35 29.39
CA VAL A 1118 16.88 11.28 28.80
C VAL A 1118 17.79 10.66 29.87
N PRO A 1119 17.24 9.80 30.75
CA PRO A 1119 17.93 9.31 31.94
C PRO A 1119 18.75 8.03 31.67
N LEU A 1120 19.60 8.03 30.65
CA LEU A 1120 20.36 6.83 30.25
C LEU A 1120 21.53 6.56 31.19
N ARG A 1121 21.66 5.35 31.75
CA ARG A 1121 22.77 5.01 32.65
C ARG A 1121 23.94 4.31 31.95
N PHE A 1122 23.71 3.76 30.75
CA PHE A 1122 24.73 3.13 29.93
C PHE A 1122 24.38 3.24 28.43
N GLY A 1123 25.37 3.10 27.56
CA GLY A 1123 25.23 3.21 26.10
C GLY A 1123 26.50 3.74 25.42
N ALA A 1124 26.44 3.95 24.11
CA ALA A 1124 27.51 4.58 23.32
C ALA A 1124 26.90 5.40 22.18
N GLY A 1125 27.70 6.26 21.53
CA GLY A 1125 27.31 7.07 20.37
C GLY A 1125 26.35 8.23 20.67
N VAL A 1126 26.11 9.06 19.65
CA VAL A 1126 25.16 10.18 19.73
C VAL A 1126 23.72 9.68 19.91
N LYS A 1127 22.99 10.26 20.87
CA LYS A 1127 21.59 9.90 21.14
C LYS A 1127 20.65 10.74 20.28
N GLY A 1128 20.10 10.13 19.23
CA GLY A 1128 19.15 10.80 18.33
C GLY A 1128 17.97 11.49 19.03
N LYS A 1129 17.48 10.93 20.14
CA LYS A 1129 16.39 11.52 20.95
C LYS A 1129 16.75 12.86 21.60
N VAL A 1130 18.03 13.10 21.91
CA VAL A 1130 18.49 14.38 22.46
C VAL A 1130 18.50 15.42 21.35
N VAL A 1131 19.06 15.06 20.18
CA VAL A 1131 19.06 15.92 19.00
C VAL A 1131 17.64 16.26 18.56
N GLU A 1132 16.73 15.29 18.57
CA GLU A 1132 15.33 15.49 18.21
C GLU A 1132 14.61 16.45 19.18
N ALA A 1133 14.78 16.28 20.49
CA ALA A 1133 14.22 17.21 21.47
C ALA A 1133 14.78 18.64 21.34
N LEU A 1134 16.08 18.78 21.03
CA LEU A 1134 16.70 20.08 20.72
C LEU A 1134 16.08 20.70 19.45
N TYR A 1135 15.82 19.89 18.42
CA TYR A 1135 15.14 20.35 17.20
C TYR A 1135 13.74 20.92 17.49
N TYR A 1136 12.95 20.24 18.34
CA TYR A 1136 11.66 20.77 18.80
C TYR A 1136 11.76 21.87 19.88
N ARG A 1137 12.99 22.32 20.21
CA ARG A 1137 13.26 23.37 21.21
C ARG A 1137 12.76 23.04 22.61
N VAL A 1138 12.76 21.77 23.01
CA VAL A 1138 12.33 21.35 24.37
C VAL A 1138 13.53 21.29 25.29
N PRO A 1139 13.52 22.01 26.42
CA PRO A 1139 14.55 21.86 27.43
C PRO A 1139 14.66 20.41 27.90
N ILE A 1140 15.90 19.95 28.03
CA ILE A 1140 16.25 18.56 28.27
C ILE A 1140 16.96 18.43 29.61
N VAL A 1141 16.56 17.45 30.41
CA VAL A 1141 17.38 16.93 31.50
C VAL A 1141 17.89 15.55 31.11
N THR A 1142 19.20 15.35 31.17
CA THR A 1142 19.83 14.09 30.76
C THR A 1142 21.01 13.74 31.65
N THR A 1143 21.47 12.50 31.59
CA THR A 1143 22.73 12.08 32.22
C THR A 1143 23.92 12.46 31.34
N SER A 1144 25.13 12.40 31.91
CA SER A 1144 26.39 12.53 31.16
C SER A 1144 26.47 11.52 29.99
N ILE A 1145 25.93 10.32 30.18
CA ILE A 1145 25.84 9.27 29.14
C ILE A 1145 24.85 9.64 28.03
N GLY A 1146 23.77 10.35 28.34
CA GLY A 1146 22.82 10.83 27.36
C GLY A 1146 23.36 11.98 26.51
N ALA A 1147 24.20 12.85 27.09
CA ALA A 1147 24.88 13.95 26.42
C ALA A 1147 26.13 13.53 25.61
N GLU A 1148 26.67 12.32 25.83
CA GLU A 1148 27.91 11.83 25.19
C GLU A 1148 27.87 11.96 23.65
N GLY A 1149 28.97 12.42 23.07
CA GLY A 1149 29.18 12.49 21.62
C GLY A 1149 28.70 13.79 20.96
N LEU A 1150 27.88 14.60 21.65
CA LEU A 1150 27.40 15.89 21.14
C LEU A 1150 28.45 17.01 21.33
N PRO A 1151 28.76 17.81 20.30
CA PRO A 1151 29.74 18.89 20.39
C PRO A 1151 29.22 20.09 21.21
N SER A 1152 29.89 20.50 22.29
CA SER A 1152 29.57 21.76 23.00
C SER A 1152 28.11 21.86 23.49
N VAL A 1153 27.50 20.74 23.85
CA VAL A 1153 26.07 20.66 24.21
C VAL A 1153 25.77 21.16 25.62
N GLU A 1154 26.78 21.34 26.47
CA GLU A 1154 26.64 21.58 27.91
C GLU A 1154 25.86 22.87 28.26
N ASN A 1155 25.80 23.83 27.33
CA ASN A 1155 25.03 25.07 27.49
C ASN A 1155 23.59 25.02 26.93
N ASN A 1156 23.19 23.88 26.37
CA ASN A 1156 21.93 23.69 25.64
C ASN A 1156 20.98 22.71 26.35
N LEU A 1157 21.47 22.00 27.37
CA LEU A 1157 20.71 21.03 28.17
C LEU A 1157 21.23 21.00 29.61
N VAL A 1158 20.49 20.35 30.50
CA VAL A 1158 20.89 20.15 31.91
C VAL A 1158 21.40 18.72 32.10
N ILE A 1159 22.60 18.58 32.66
CA ILE A 1159 23.22 17.28 32.95
C ILE A 1159 23.11 16.97 34.44
N ALA A 1160 22.50 15.84 34.79
CA ALA A 1160 22.42 15.32 36.14
C ALA A 1160 22.55 13.78 36.13
N ASP A 1161 23.44 13.21 36.95
CA ASP A 1161 23.74 11.77 36.94
C ASP A 1161 23.13 11.00 38.12
N ASN A 1162 22.78 11.66 39.22
CA ASN A 1162 22.14 11.04 40.39
C ASN A 1162 20.67 11.44 40.51
N GLU A 1163 19.91 10.66 41.27
CA GLU A 1163 18.46 10.78 41.35
C GLU A 1163 17.97 12.11 41.96
N GLN A 1164 18.65 12.64 42.98
CA GLN A 1164 18.23 13.89 43.64
C GLN A 1164 18.48 15.10 42.74
N ASP A 1165 19.65 15.18 42.12
CA ASP A 1165 20.01 16.28 41.21
C ASP A 1165 19.16 16.25 39.94
N PHE A 1166 18.84 15.05 39.44
CA PHE A 1166 17.98 14.89 38.27
C PHE A 1166 16.55 15.37 38.57
N ALA A 1167 15.98 14.96 39.69
CA ALA A 1167 14.64 15.40 40.12
C ALA A 1167 14.60 16.92 40.34
N SER A 1168 15.61 17.47 41.01
CA SER A 1168 15.73 18.91 41.27
C SER A 1168 15.83 19.71 39.96
N SER A 1169 16.65 19.24 39.02
CA SER A 1169 16.81 19.87 37.70
C SER A 1169 15.51 19.92 36.89
N VAL A 1170 14.71 18.84 36.93
CA VAL A 1170 13.39 18.81 36.27
C VAL A 1170 12.44 19.80 36.93
N VAL A 1171 12.40 19.84 38.26
CA VAL A 1171 11.55 20.78 39.02
C VAL A 1171 11.96 22.23 38.76
N ASP A 1172 13.25 22.53 38.75
CA ASP A 1172 13.78 23.87 38.50
C ASP A 1172 13.38 24.36 37.10
N LEU A 1173 13.52 23.52 36.06
CA LEU A 1173 13.06 23.85 34.71
C LEU A 1173 11.54 24.03 34.62
N TYR A 1174 10.78 23.37 35.49
CA TYR A 1174 9.32 23.47 35.49
C TYR A 1174 8.80 24.81 36.06
N PHE A 1175 9.59 25.47 36.91
CA PHE A 1175 9.23 26.73 37.56
C PHE A 1175 10.05 27.94 37.07
N ASN A 1176 11.20 27.73 36.45
CA ASN A 1176 12.09 28.80 35.97
C ASN A 1176 11.89 29.08 34.47
N GLU A 1177 10.95 29.97 34.16
CA GLU A 1177 10.64 30.37 32.77
C GLU A 1177 11.83 31.01 32.04
N GLU A 1178 12.68 31.76 32.74
CA GLU A 1178 13.87 32.39 32.15
C GLU A 1178 14.88 31.34 31.69
N LEU A 1179 15.20 30.38 32.56
CA LEU A 1179 16.10 29.26 32.23
C LEU A 1179 15.50 28.40 31.10
N TRP A 1180 14.21 28.10 31.19
CA TRP A 1180 13.49 27.32 30.17
C TRP A 1180 13.59 28.00 28.80
N SER A 1181 13.26 29.30 28.73
CA SER A 1181 13.27 30.08 27.50
C SER A 1181 14.67 30.21 26.91
N LYS A 1182 15.68 30.39 27.77
CA LYS A 1182 17.09 30.41 27.38
C LYS A 1182 17.52 29.09 26.74
N LEU A 1183 17.22 27.94 27.36
CA LEU A 1183 17.58 26.63 26.82
C LEU A 1183 16.82 26.33 25.51
N ALA A 1184 15.53 26.69 25.43
CA ALA A 1184 14.75 26.55 24.21
C ALA A 1184 15.30 27.38 23.05
N ALA A 1185 15.75 28.62 23.31
CA ALA A 1185 16.39 29.47 22.31
C ALA A 1185 17.76 28.91 21.87
N ASN A 1186 18.61 28.56 22.84
CA ASN A 1186 19.95 28.00 22.60
C ASN A 1186 19.90 26.70 21.77
N SER A 1187 18.93 25.81 22.07
CA SER A 1187 18.71 24.57 21.32
C SER A 1187 18.58 24.81 19.82
N GLY A 1188 18.02 25.96 19.46
CA GLY A 1188 17.83 26.32 18.07
C GLY A 1188 19.06 26.74 17.32
N GLU A 1189 19.84 27.61 17.94
CA GLU A 1189 21.15 28.00 17.41
C GLU A 1189 22.04 26.76 17.28
N TYR A 1190 21.99 25.87 18.28
CA TYR A 1190 22.73 24.62 18.29
C TYR A 1190 22.37 23.68 17.13
N ILE A 1191 21.08 23.47 16.85
CA ILE A 1191 20.65 22.64 15.73
C ILE A 1191 21.04 23.28 14.39
N ALA A 1192 20.89 24.59 14.26
CA ALA A 1192 21.30 25.31 13.07
C ALA A 1192 22.82 25.19 12.82
N GLU A 1193 23.64 25.21 13.86
CA GLU A 1193 25.10 25.12 13.78
C GLU A 1193 25.60 23.69 13.50
N TYR A 1194 25.02 22.67 14.15
CA TYR A 1194 25.58 21.31 14.15
C TYR A 1194 24.76 20.25 13.41
N PHE A 1195 23.47 20.46 13.18
CA PHE A 1195 22.55 19.44 12.62
C PHE A 1195 21.71 19.95 11.44
N SER A 1196 22.07 21.09 10.87
CA SER A 1196 21.44 21.65 9.67
C SER A 1196 21.99 21.01 8.39
N LYS A 1197 21.25 21.19 7.30
CA LYS A 1197 21.72 20.87 5.95
C LYS A 1197 23.03 21.59 5.62
N GLU A 1198 23.16 22.86 6.00
CA GLU A 1198 24.34 23.67 5.77
C GLU A 1198 25.56 23.12 6.53
N ALA A 1199 25.38 22.68 7.78
CA ALA A 1199 26.42 22.05 8.57
C ALA A 1199 26.90 20.73 7.93
N ALA A 1200 25.94 19.86 7.56
CA ALA A 1200 26.26 18.61 6.88
C ALA A 1200 26.95 18.84 5.53
N TYR A 1201 26.48 19.80 4.74
CA TYR A 1201 27.09 20.20 3.47
C TYR A 1201 28.52 20.73 3.68
N HIS A 1202 28.74 21.60 4.66
CA HIS A 1202 30.06 22.18 4.93
C HIS A 1202 31.09 21.10 5.32
N ILE A 1203 30.69 20.11 6.12
CA ILE A 1203 31.58 19.01 6.52
C ILE A 1203 31.87 18.10 5.33
N THR A 1204 30.82 17.64 4.64
CA THR A 1204 30.95 16.64 3.57
C THR A 1204 31.58 17.20 2.30
N SER A 1205 31.33 18.46 1.94
CA SER A 1205 31.90 19.11 0.74
C SER A 1205 33.43 19.09 0.71
N LYS A 1206 34.11 19.08 1.86
CA LYS A 1206 35.57 18.97 1.97
C LYS A 1206 36.12 17.71 1.32
N ASP A 1207 35.33 16.65 1.29
CA ASP A 1207 35.75 15.35 0.77
C ASP A 1207 35.31 15.10 -0.68
N PHE A 1208 34.41 15.93 -1.22
CA PHE A 1208 33.81 15.77 -2.54
C PHE A 1208 34.03 16.93 -3.53
N LEU A 1209 34.31 18.15 -3.05
CA LEU A 1209 34.39 19.38 -3.84
C LEU A 1209 35.77 20.07 -3.72
N GLY A 1210 36.79 19.31 -3.32
CA GLY A 1210 38.18 19.77 -3.19
C GLY A 1210 38.94 19.86 -4.51
#